data_AF-A0A7Y4WHA9-F1
#
_entry.id   AF-A0A7Y4WHA9-F1
#
_cell.length_a   1.000
_cell.length_b   1.000
_cell.length_c   1.000
_cell.angle_alpha   90.00
_cell.angle_beta   90.00
_cell.angle_gamma   90.00
#
_symmetry.space_group_name_H-M   'P 1'
#
loop_
_entity.id
_entity.type
_entity.pdbx_description
1 polymer ?
#
loop_
_entity_poly.entity_id
_entity_poly.type
_entity_poly.pdbx_seq_one_letter_code
_entity_poly.pdbx_strand_id
1 'polypeptide(L)'
;MASKVVGRKGGVSRLILEQELQRLETVYRLRADEFETRVLALSRFAPDRVANVLQQHCRVRHYPSLAYELLAHLLKHGFVDAIVNYNFDELLDEAIDEELGPGGSARILTEGDCARELTRSSRTHDRTRPLYIKPHGTASAPDTLRFTREDYFSLPSDIIRLLGVLIEGRPLDDIHFRRTTAATPVCVLAIGHALQSPELLRLFRSVHSGSKLFSVTSDPLREDDWPDAMRRIASGRWTKVSSAFARRGHRVESGLDRFLRSTWRESVRCTARNSRTRPWLSARGIERHEVVARLFAITRFGILKRREGDPKLRDYLHDRAIVELALAIAKSKGFVDLRELERGRPGRMFRLHEDHAHHRRESLVDAIESLGMDRRDAAANAFWHQRAPKDESGDFGRLTLTDEQGRAMCHDLAKSCYRLLSKNRRAKMRSGGRRVLNEALWAMFRGDEVEVGAESPDRLWSRFRSPTPLTTLAQMRRFTQELLRRRWDLLLCVAESGEWLLEDWAARAIRTTRGPSKRGAVALVVADRKKQDEIEARFGPISIGMLPWQLHNRHMTIAVSRQGERWVPTAALFYERRYRSATVYPIRLSLRSDCESVLNDFVVYFEKARRHAEGRSEVVRLSKREMHGTRQRILAEIASQ
;
A
#
# COMPACT_ATOMS: atom_id res chain seq x y z
N MET A 1 5.94 -16.61 30.07
CA MET A 1 6.89 -17.36 29.23
C MET A 1 7.79 -18.23 30.10
N ALA A 2 8.60 -17.64 30.99
CA ALA A 2 9.44 -18.38 31.94
C ALA A 2 8.68 -19.50 32.69
N SER A 3 7.53 -19.23 33.29
CA SER A 3 6.72 -20.25 33.98
C SER A 3 6.27 -21.44 33.12
N LYS A 4 6.14 -21.26 31.80
CA LYS A 4 5.79 -22.34 30.86
C LYS A 4 7.00 -23.15 30.40
N VAL A 5 8.21 -22.59 30.48
CA VAL A 5 9.47 -23.26 30.12
C VAL A 5 10.10 -23.94 31.34
N VAL A 6 9.96 -23.34 32.53
CA VAL A 6 10.54 -23.73 33.83
C VAL A 6 9.67 -24.76 34.59
N GLY A 7 8.80 -25.53 33.92
CA GLY A 7 7.80 -26.41 34.56
C GLY A 7 8.35 -27.57 35.41
N ARG A 8 7.53 -28.08 36.37
CA ARG A 8 7.88 -29.05 37.44
C ARG A 8 8.38 -30.44 37.01
N LYS A 9 8.20 -30.87 35.77
CA LYS A 9 8.80 -32.10 35.21
C LYS A 9 9.57 -31.74 33.94
N GLY A 10 10.89 -31.91 33.95
CA GLY A 10 11.77 -31.65 32.81
C GLY A 10 11.94 -30.18 32.39
N GLY A 11 11.63 -29.20 33.26
CA GLY A 11 11.88 -27.79 33.00
C GLY A 11 13.24 -27.31 33.53
N VAL A 12 13.75 -26.22 32.96
CA VAL A 12 14.98 -25.55 33.43
C VAL A 12 14.78 -25.09 34.87
N SER A 13 15.69 -25.44 35.80
CA SER A 13 15.61 -24.95 37.18
C SER A 13 15.68 -23.42 37.21
N ARG A 14 14.83 -22.78 38.03
CA ARG A 14 14.81 -21.32 38.19
C ARG A 14 16.18 -20.77 38.59
N LEU A 15 16.90 -21.50 39.45
CA LEU A 15 18.25 -21.13 39.87
C LEU A 15 19.25 -21.09 38.70
N ILE A 16 19.18 -22.09 37.82
CA ILE A 16 20.04 -22.17 36.62
C ILE A 16 19.72 -21.01 35.66
N LEU A 17 18.44 -20.66 35.49
CA LEU A 17 18.04 -19.53 34.67
C LEU A 17 18.53 -18.18 35.27
N GLU A 18 18.42 -18.00 36.58
CA GLU A 18 18.90 -16.79 37.27
C GLU A 18 20.42 -16.65 37.16
N GLN A 19 21.17 -17.74 37.30
CA GLN A 19 22.62 -17.76 37.06
C GLN A 19 22.98 -17.39 35.62
N GLU A 20 22.25 -17.90 34.63
CA GLU A 20 22.50 -17.54 33.23
C GLU A 20 22.17 -16.08 32.94
N LEU A 21 21.08 -15.55 33.49
CA LEU A 21 20.73 -14.13 33.39
C LEU A 21 21.82 -13.24 34.00
N GLN A 22 22.31 -13.59 35.20
CA GLN A 22 23.40 -12.87 35.85
C GLN A 22 24.69 -12.93 35.03
N ARG A 23 24.99 -14.08 34.41
CA ARG A 23 26.12 -14.21 33.48
C ARG A 23 25.94 -13.31 32.26
N LEU A 24 24.74 -13.27 31.66
CA LEU A 24 24.47 -12.43 30.49
C LEU A 24 24.62 -10.95 30.81
N GLU A 25 24.15 -10.54 31.98
CA GLU A 25 24.28 -9.17 32.50
C GLU A 25 25.74 -8.80 32.80
N THR A 26 26.49 -9.69 33.45
CA THR A 26 27.88 -9.41 33.82
C THR A 26 28.82 -9.41 32.61
N VAL A 27 28.70 -10.41 31.73
CA VAL A 27 29.64 -10.64 30.63
C VAL A 27 29.32 -9.79 29.41
N TYR A 28 28.04 -9.67 29.05
CA TYR A 28 27.61 -8.98 27.82
C TYR A 28 26.89 -7.67 28.08
N ARG A 29 26.70 -7.28 29.36
CA ARG A 29 25.98 -6.06 29.75
C ARG A 29 24.54 -6.03 29.24
N LEU A 30 23.93 -7.21 29.08
CA LEU A 30 22.53 -7.35 28.70
C LEU A 30 21.64 -7.26 29.94
N ARG A 31 20.58 -6.46 29.89
CA ARG A 31 19.74 -6.28 31.08
C ARG A 31 18.87 -7.51 31.32
N ALA A 32 18.88 -8.04 32.54
CA ALA A 32 18.14 -9.27 32.88
C ALA A 32 16.61 -9.10 32.85
N ASP A 33 16.09 -7.86 32.86
CA ASP A 33 14.67 -7.55 32.74
C ASP A 33 14.16 -7.47 31.30
N GLU A 34 15.07 -7.40 30.32
CA GLU A 34 14.72 -7.36 28.90
C GLU A 34 14.16 -8.70 28.40
N PHE A 35 13.21 -8.62 27.47
CA PHE A 35 12.54 -9.79 26.92
C PHE A 35 13.53 -10.68 26.17
N GLU A 36 14.35 -10.08 25.31
CA GLU A 36 15.36 -10.72 24.47
C GLU A 36 16.39 -11.46 25.33
N THR A 37 16.91 -10.82 26.39
CA THR A 37 17.86 -11.42 27.33
C THR A 37 17.26 -12.65 28.01
N ARG A 38 15.98 -12.60 28.38
CA ARG A 38 15.27 -13.74 28.98
C ARG A 38 15.03 -14.87 27.99
N VAL A 39 14.70 -14.55 26.74
CA VAL A 39 14.55 -15.55 25.67
C VAL A 39 15.89 -16.23 25.41
N LEU A 40 16.97 -15.45 25.33
CA LEU A 40 18.34 -15.94 25.14
C LEU A 40 18.79 -16.86 26.29
N ALA A 41 18.52 -16.46 27.54
CA ALA A 41 18.85 -17.29 28.70
C ALA A 41 18.08 -18.63 28.69
N LEU A 42 16.80 -18.59 28.30
CA LEU A 42 15.97 -19.80 28.22
C LEU A 42 16.38 -20.71 27.05
N SER A 43 16.76 -20.14 25.91
CA SER A 43 17.08 -20.87 24.69
C SER A 43 18.35 -21.70 24.81
N ARG A 44 19.28 -21.28 25.69
CA ARG A 44 20.46 -22.09 26.07
C ARG A 44 20.10 -23.48 26.57
N PHE A 45 18.97 -23.63 27.25
CA PHE A 45 18.60 -24.88 27.92
C PHE A 45 17.46 -25.63 27.24
N ALA A 46 16.57 -24.93 26.55
CA ALA A 46 15.38 -25.53 25.95
C ALA A 46 14.94 -24.79 24.67
N PRO A 47 15.76 -24.78 23.61
CA PRO A 47 15.50 -23.98 22.41
C PRO A 47 14.17 -24.34 21.74
N ASP A 48 13.88 -25.63 21.54
CA ASP A 48 12.62 -26.09 20.92
C ASP A 48 11.38 -25.68 21.73
N ARG A 49 11.48 -25.74 23.06
CA ARG A 49 10.39 -25.34 23.95
C ARG A 49 10.17 -23.83 23.90
N VAL A 50 11.25 -23.05 23.79
CA VAL A 50 11.18 -21.60 23.62
C VAL A 50 10.52 -21.26 22.28
N ALA A 51 10.94 -21.89 21.17
CA ALA A 51 10.34 -21.71 19.85
C ALA A 51 8.84 -22.03 19.87
N ASN A 52 8.45 -23.17 20.44
CA ASN A 52 7.04 -23.55 20.60
C ASN A 52 6.25 -22.55 21.43
N VAL A 53 6.82 -22.03 22.52
CA VAL A 53 6.14 -21.05 23.38
C VAL A 53 6.04 -19.68 22.69
N LEU A 54 7.06 -19.27 21.93
CA LEU A 54 7.01 -18.07 21.09
C LEU A 54 5.91 -18.22 20.04
N GLN A 55 5.90 -19.32 19.29
CA GLN A 55 4.86 -19.61 18.31
C GLN A 55 3.47 -19.56 18.93
N GLN A 56 3.23 -20.23 20.05
CA GLN A 56 1.93 -20.21 20.74
C GLN A 56 1.50 -18.83 21.25
N HIS A 57 2.44 -17.91 21.46
CA HIS A 57 2.15 -16.58 21.99
C HIS A 57 2.10 -15.48 20.95
N CYS A 58 2.82 -15.64 19.85
CA CYS A 58 2.93 -14.67 18.77
C CYS A 58 2.06 -15.05 17.55
N ARG A 59 1.72 -16.33 17.36
CA ARG A 59 0.78 -16.78 16.31
C ARG A 59 -0.67 -16.58 16.76
N VAL A 60 -1.03 -15.34 17.10
CA VAL A 60 -2.40 -14.94 17.44
C VAL A 60 -2.77 -13.70 16.66
N ARG A 61 -4.04 -13.58 16.26
CA ARG A 61 -4.50 -12.36 15.61
C ARG A 61 -4.47 -11.20 16.58
N HIS A 62 -3.80 -10.12 16.21
CA HIS A 62 -3.69 -8.97 17.08
C HIS A 62 -4.70 -7.88 16.74
N TYR A 63 -4.90 -6.99 17.71
CA TYR A 63 -5.65 -5.75 17.49
C TYR A 63 -4.79 -4.73 16.74
N PRO A 64 -5.40 -3.85 15.95
CA PRO A 64 -4.65 -2.87 15.18
C PRO A 64 -3.93 -1.91 16.12
N SER A 65 -2.64 -1.72 15.86
CA SER A 65 -1.81 -0.67 16.43
C SER A 65 -1.75 0.48 15.44
N LEU A 66 -2.13 1.69 15.86
CA LEU A 66 -2.08 2.84 14.96
C LEU A 66 -0.66 3.09 14.47
N ALA A 67 0.34 2.96 15.34
CA ALA A 67 1.75 3.06 14.95
C ALA A 67 2.13 2.10 13.81
N TYR A 68 1.74 0.83 13.89
CA TYR A 68 2.06 -0.16 12.84
C TYR A 68 1.27 0.05 11.55
N GLU A 69 -0.02 0.41 11.64
CA GLU A 69 -0.82 0.79 10.47
C GLU A 69 -0.21 2.03 9.76
N LEU A 70 0.28 3.02 10.52
CA LEU A 70 0.95 4.19 9.94
C LEU A 70 2.32 3.86 9.34
N LEU A 71 3.11 2.95 9.93
CA LEU A 71 4.36 2.48 9.33
C LEU A 71 4.12 1.72 8.03
N ALA A 72 3.14 0.82 8.00
CA ALA A 72 2.73 0.13 6.78
C ALA A 72 2.22 1.12 5.71
N HIS A 73 1.51 2.18 6.13
CA HIS A 73 1.04 3.22 5.23
C HIS A 73 2.19 4.08 4.65
N LEU A 74 3.17 4.45 5.47
CA LEU A 74 4.39 5.13 5.03
C LEU A 74 5.17 4.27 4.01
N LEU A 75 5.26 2.95 4.26
CA LEU A 75 5.87 1.98 3.36
C LEU A 75 5.14 1.92 2.01
N LYS A 76 3.81 1.78 2.03
CA LYS A 76 2.96 1.74 0.82
C LYS A 76 3.10 2.99 -0.05
N HIS A 77 3.24 4.15 0.58
CA HIS A 77 3.33 5.43 -0.12
C HIS A 77 4.76 5.81 -0.54
N GLY A 78 5.76 4.96 -0.27
CA GLY A 78 7.14 5.19 -0.67
C GLY A 78 7.83 6.31 0.13
N PHE A 79 7.33 6.61 1.33
CA PHE A 79 8.07 7.44 2.29
C PHE A 79 9.13 6.64 3.04
N VAL A 80 8.97 5.31 3.06
CA VAL A 80 9.93 4.36 3.62
C VAL A 80 10.21 3.33 2.52
N ASP A 81 11.48 3.13 2.20
CA ASP A 81 11.91 2.15 1.18
C ASP A 81 12.01 0.73 1.75
N ALA A 82 12.43 0.63 3.01
CA ALA A 82 12.66 -0.61 3.70
C ALA A 82 12.33 -0.49 5.19
N ILE A 83 11.75 -1.54 5.76
CA ILE A 83 11.59 -1.71 7.21
C ILE A 83 12.41 -2.93 7.64
N VAL A 84 13.24 -2.75 8.65
CA VAL A 84 13.95 -3.84 9.34
C VAL A 84 13.30 -4.03 10.70
N ASN A 85 12.67 -5.18 10.93
CA ASN A 85 11.94 -5.49 12.15
C ASN A 85 12.60 -6.67 12.88
N TYR A 86 13.11 -6.42 14.08
CA TYR A 86 13.75 -7.43 14.93
C TYR A 86 12.76 -8.19 15.81
N ASN A 87 11.48 -7.81 15.83
CA ASN A 87 10.47 -8.47 16.64
C ASN A 87 10.05 -9.82 16.05
N PHE A 88 9.90 -10.83 16.90
CA PHE A 88 9.36 -12.15 16.52
C PHE A 88 7.84 -12.13 16.31
N ASP A 89 7.14 -11.20 16.97
CA ASP A 89 5.70 -11.03 16.81
C ASP A 89 5.34 -10.60 15.38
N GLU A 90 4.06 -10.75 15.05
CA GLU A 90 3.56 -10.55 13.70
C GLU A 90 2.68 -9.31 13.60
N LEU A 91 2.76 -8.40 14.58
CA LEU A 91 1.90 -7.22 14.66
C LEU A 91 2.10 -6.29 13.46
N LEU A 92 3.35 -6.05 13.07
CA LEU A 92 3.69 -5.22 11.93
C LEU A 92 3.53 -5.98 10.60
N ASP A 93 3.79 -7.28 10.59
CA ASP A 93 3.52 -8.16 9.45
C ASP A 93 2.04 -8.09 9.06
N GLU A 94 1.13 -8.25 10.02
CA GLU A 94 -0.31 -8.16 9.81
C GLU A 94 -0.72 -6.78 9.28
N ALA A 95 -0.14 -5.70 9.82
CA ALA A 95 -0.42 -4.34 9.35
C ALA A 95 0.07 -4.11 7.90
N ILE A 96 1.25 -4.62 7.54
CA ILE A 96 1.80 -4.55 6.18
C ILE A 96 0.93 -5.36 5.21
N ASP A 97 0.57 -6.59 5.56
CA ASP A 97 -0.29 -7.45 4.73
C ASP A 97 -1.71 -6.87 4.59
N GLU A 98 -2.25 -6.24 5.64
CA GLU A 98 -3.51 -5.53 5.56
C GLU A 98 -3.44 -4.30 4.65
N GLU A 99 -2.33 -3.53 4.68
CA GLU A 99 -2.19 -2.25 3.99
C GLU A 99 -1.73 -2.37 2.53
N LEU A 100 -0.76 -3.23 2.26
CA LEU A 100 -0.20 -3.45 0.92
C LEU A 100 -0.78 -4.70 0.23
N GLY A 101 -1.40 -5.62 0.99
CA GLY A 101 -1.89 -6.90 0.48
C GLY A 101 -0.80 -7.98 0.41
N PRO A 102 -1.19 -9.25 0.18
CA PRO A 102 -0.24 -10.31 -0.13
C PRO A 102 0.64 -9.91 -1.31
N GLY A 103 1.95 -10.14 -1.19
CA GLY A 103 2.87 -9.74 -2.24
C GLY A 103 3.00 -8.22 -2.42
N GLY A 104 2.56 -7.40 -1.45
CA GLY A 104 2.73 -5.95 -1.48
C GLY A 104 4.16 -5.47 -1.21
N SER A 105 4.84 -6.11 -0.26
CA SER A 105 6.25 -5.88 0.08
C SER A 105 7.07 -7.13 -0.18
N ALA A 106 8.36 -6.97 -0.49
CA ALA A 106 9.29 -8.10 -0.53
C ALA A 106 9.67 -8.49 0.91
N ARG A 107 9.11 -9.59 1.40
CA ARG A 107 9.34 -10.11 2.76
C ARG A 107 10.62 -10.96 2.76
N ILE A 108 11.59 -10.58 3.59
CA ILE A 108 12.89 -11.23 3.74
C ILE A 108 12.97 -11.87 5.12
N LEU A 109 12.90 -13.21 5.18
CA LEU A 109 13.02 -14.01 6.40
C LEU A 109 14.28 -14.88 6.39
N THR A 110 14.75 -15.26 5.21
CA THR A 110 15.84 -16.22 4.98
C THR A 110 16.84 -15.71 3.94
N GLU A 111 18.01 -16.36 3.83
CA GLU A 111 19.00 -16.06 2.77
C GLU A 111 18.43 -16.32 1.36
N GLY A 112 17.59 -17.35 1.21
CA GLY A 112 16.90 -17.62 -0.04
C GLY A 112 15.98 -16.48 -0.48
N ASP A 113 15.39 -15.74 0.46
CA ASP A 113 14.62 -14.53 0.16
C ASP A 113 15.51 -13.41 -0.36
N CYS A 114 16.68 -13.20 0.27
CA CYS A 114 17.67 -12.24 -0.18
C CYS A 114 18.07 -12.55 -1.63
N ALA A 115 18.52 -13.77 -1.92
CA ALA A 115 18.97 -14.16 -3.26
C ALA A 115 17.91 -13.89 -4.34
N ARG A 116 16.63 -14.18 -4.04
CA ARG A 116 15.52 -13.90 -4.95
C ARG A 116 15.36 -12.41 -5.24
N GLU A 117 15.36 -11.57 -4.21
CA GLU A 117 15.17 -10.13 -4.39
C GLU A 117 16.37 -9.44 -5.04
N LEU A 118 17.58 -9.91 -4.75
CA LEU A 118 18.80 -9.46 -5.41
C LEU A 118 18.80 -9.82 -6.91
N THR A 119 18.37 -11.04 -7.25
CA THR A 119 18.26 -11.49 -8.65
C THR A 119 17.13 -10.77 -9.40
N ARG A 120 16.02 -10.44 -8.73
CA ARG A 120 14.92 -9.65 -9.33
C ARG A 120 15.35 -8.22 -9.63
N SER A 121 16.01 -7.57 -8.67
CA SER A 121 16.45 -6.17 -8.81
C SER A 121 17.38 -5.96 -10.00
N SER A 122 18.28 -6.92 -10.28
CA SER A 122 19.20 -6.85 -11.41
C SER A 122 18.51 -6.92 -12.78
N ARG A 123 17.31 -7.52 -12.86
CA ARG A 123 16.55 -7.67 -14.12
C ARG A 123 15.64 -6.50 -14.43
N THR A 124 15.12 -5.80 -13.42
CA THR A 124 14.07 -4.77 -13.62
C THR A 124 14.55 -3.33 -13.48
N HIS A 125 15.80 -3.10 -13.04
CA HIS A 125 16.40 -1.77 -12.78
C HIS A 125 15.52 -0.82 -11.94
N ASP A 126 14.50 -1.35 -11.26
CA ASP A 126 13.53 -0.53 -10.55
C ASP A 126 13.06 -1.27 -9.29
N ARG A 127 13.14 -0.56 -8.17
CA ARG A 127 12.66 -0.98 -6.85
C ARG A 127 11.13 -0.93 -6.86
N THR A 128 10.49 -1.90 -7.51
CA THR A 128 9.03 -1.86 -7.67
C THR A 128 8.28 -2.23 -6.39
N ARG A 129 8.92 -2.81 -5.37
CA ARG A 129 8.28 -3.16 -4.09
C ARG A 129 9.15 -2.77 -2.90
N PRO A 130 8.55 -2.24 -1.81
CA PRO A 130 9.29 -1.95 -0.58
C PRO A 130 9.77 -3.24 0.10
N LEU A 131 10.88 -3.15 0.82
CA LEU A 131 11.46 -4.29 1.53
C LEU A 131 10.93 -4.37 2.97
N TYR A 132 10.61 -5.57 3.42
CA TYR A 132 10.28 -5.86 4.81
C TYR A 132 11.16 -7.01 5.31
N ILE A 133 12.15 -6.69 6.14
CA ILE A 133 13.20 -7.61 6.55
C ILE A 133 13.01 -7.97 8.02
N LYS A 134 12.98 -9.27 8.34
CA LYS A 134 12.99 -9.76 9.72
C LYS A 134 14.26 -10.56 9.98
N PRO A 135 15.36 -9.90 10.38
CA PRO A 135 16.63 -10.58 10.58
C PRO A 135 16.54 -11.71 11.60
N HIS A 136 15.67 -11.57 12.60
CA HIS A 136 15.48 -12.55 13.66
C HIS A 136 14.39 -13.62 13.36
N GLY A 137 13.84 -13.63 12.14
CA GLY A 137 12.75 -14.52 11.76
C GLY A 137 11.38 -14.08 12.29
N THR A 138 10.42 -14.99 12.25
CA THR A 138 9.02 -14.72 12.64
C THR A 138 8.36 -15.94 13.27
N ALA A 139 7.40 -15.72 14.16
CA ALA A 139 6.75 -16.80 14.89
C ALA A 139 5.97 -17.79 14.02
N SER A 140 5.41 -17.36 12.88
CA SER A 140 4.74 -18.27 11.93
C SER A 140 5.68 -19.18 11.15
N ALA A 141 6.98 -18.89 11.12
CA ALA A 141 8.00 -19.71 10.46
C ALA A 141 9.11 -20.10 11.47
N PRO A 142 8.87 -21.11 12.31
CA PRO A 142 9.76 -21.48 13.42
C PRO A 142 11.22 -21.69 13.01
N ASP A 143 11.45 -22.29 11.84
CA ASP A 143 12.80 -22.58 11.31
C ASP A 143 13.60 -21.32 10.96
N THR A 144 12.94 -20.16 10.92
CA THR A 144 13.59 -18.85 10.69
C THR A 144 13.96 -18.15 12.00
N LEU A 145 13.43 -18.60 13.14
CA LEU A 145 13.57 -17.92 14.42
C LEU A 145 15.02 -17.94 14.88
N ARG A 146 15.52 -16.76 15.21
CA ARG A 146 16.90 -16.52 15.64
C ARG A 146 16.92 -15.92 17.03
N PHE A 147 17.07 -16.79 18.01
CA PHE A 147 16.93 -16.46 19.43
C PHE A 147 17.93 -17.20 20.31
N THR A 148 18.87 -17.92 19.69
CA THR A 148 20.06 -18.47 20.35
C THR A 148 21.16 -17.42 20.39
N ARG A 149 22.25 -17.74 21.10
CA ARG A 149 23.40 -16.85 21.21
C ARG A 149 24.09 -16.71 19.86
N GLU A 150 24.34 -17.83 19.19
CA GLU A 150 24.97 -17.90 17.89
C GLU A 150 24.17 -17.06 16.89
N ASP A 151 22.84 -17.17 16.94
CA ASP A 151 21.95 -16.37 16.09
C ASP A 151 22.03 -14.86 16.35
N TYR A 152 22.17 -14.45 17.61
CA TYR A 152 22.19 -13.04 17.98
C TYR A 152 23.48 -12.33 17.53
N PHE A 153 24.61 -13.07 17.52
CA PHE A 153 25.92 -12.52 17.13
C PHE A 153 26.30 -12.81 15.66
N SER A 154 25.52 -13.63 14.97
CA SER A 154 25.77 -13.99 13.57
C SER A 154 24.47 -13.96 12.75
N LEU A 155 24.19 -12.78 12.20
CA LEU A 155 23.21 -12.69 11.13
C LEU A 155 23.71 -13.44 9.89
N PRO A 156 22.81 -14.04 9.10
CA PRO A 156 23.19 -14.69 7.85
C PRO A 156 23.91 -13.74 6.90
N SER A 157 24.89 -14.28 6.18
CA SER A 157 25.77 -13.52 5.30
C SER A 157 24.98 -12.71 4.26
N ASP A 158 23.94 -13.30 3.69
CA ASP A 158 23.12 -12.63 2.68
C ASP A 158 22.21 -11.55 3.26
N ILE A 159 21.72 -11.74 4.49
CA ILE A 159 20.94 -10.72 5.19
C ILE A 159 21.86 -9.55 5.56
N ILE A 160 23.05 -9.80 6.09
CA ILE A 160 24.06 -8.77 6.39
C ILE A 160 24.39 -7.99 5.12
N ARG A 161 24.64 -8.68 4.01
CA ARG A 161 24.96 -8.07 2.72
C ARG A 161 23.83 -7.16 2.23
N LEU A 162 22.58 -7.63 2.30
CA LEU A 162 21.41 -6.84 1.94
C LEU A 162 21.27 -5.59 2.82
N LEU A 163 21.41 -5.75 4.15
CA LEU A 163 21.36 -4.64 5.10
C LEU A 163 22.50 -3.64 4.85
N GLY A 164 23.70 -4.12 4.52
CA GLY A 164 24.84 -3.29 4.16
C GLY A 164 24.56 -2.43 2.93
N VAL A 165 24.02 -3.02 1.86
CA VAL A 165 23.63 -2.24 0.67
C VAL A 165 22.57 -1.19 0.98
N LEU A 166 21.60 -1.51 1.84
CA LEU A 166 20.59 -0.55 2.27
C LEU A 166 21.17 0.60 3.11
N ILE A 167 22.01 0.31 4.09
CA ILE A 167 22.58 1.31 5.01
C ILE A 167 23.63 2.16 4.30
N GLU A 168 24.43 1.56 3.41
CA GLU A 168 25.44 2.27 2.62
C GLU A 168 24.80 3.08 1.48
N GLY A 169 23.49 2.93 1.23
CA GLY A 169 22.78 3.64 0.18
C GLY A 169 23.22 3.25 -1.23
N ARG A 170 23.69 2.00 -1.40
CA ARG A 170 24.06 1.42 -2.69
C ARG A 170 22.82 0.89 -3.44
N PRO A 171 22.84 0.87 -4.79
CA PRO A 171 21.82 0.15 -5.56
C PRO A 171 21.82 -1.35 -5.22
N LEU A 172 20.64 -1.99 -5.22
CA LEU A 172 20.52 -3.42 -4.89
C LEU A 172 21.13 -4.33 -5.97
N ASP A 173 21.16 -3.82 -7.19
CA ASP A 173 21.72 -4.39 -8.39
C ASP A 173 23.27 -4.34 -8.42
N ASP A 174 23.90 -3.64 -7.48
CA ASP A 174 25.36 -3.54 -7.31
C ASP A 174 25.97 -4.72 -6.52
N ILE A 175 25.16 -5.72 -6.14
CA ILE A 175 25.63 -6.84 -5.31
C ILE A 175 26.43 -7.89 -6.11
N HIS A 176 26.36 -7.86 -7.44
CA HIS A 176 27.04 -8.82 -8.32
C HIS A 176 28.01 -8.23 -9.34
N PHE A 177 28.16 -6.90 -9.43
CA PHE A 177 29.01 -6.29 -10.44
C PHE A 177 29.85 -5.13 -9.89
N ARG A 178 31.11 -5.09 -10.31
CA ARG A 178 32.15 -4.09 -10.00
C ARG A 178 31.84 -2.67 -10.52
N ARG A 179 30.59 -2.20 -10.44
CA ARG A 179 30.24 -0.84 -10.84
C ARG A 179 30.34 0.07 -9.64
N THR A 180 31.24 1.04 -9.69
CA THR A 180 31.37 2.12 -8.70
C THR A 180 30.18 3.08 -8.80
N THR A 181 28.95 2.60 -8.57
CA THR A 181 27.82 3.51 -8.40
C THR A 181 27.99 4.26 -7.09
N ALA A 182 27.93 5.60 -7.15
CA ALA A 182 28.08 6.44 -5.98
C ALA A 182 26.99 6.10 -4.95
N ALA A 183 27.40 5.79 -3.73
CA ALA A 183 26.51 5.64 -2.59
C ALA A 183 25.66 6.91 -2.41
N THR A 184 24.38 6.73 -2.10
CA THR A 184 23.46 7.84 -1.84
C THR A 184 23.23 8.02 -0.33
N PRO A 185 23.06 9.26 0.17
CA PRO A 185 22.68 9.47 1.56
C PRO A 185 21.39 8.72 1.94
N VAL A 186 21.39 8.06 3.09
CA VAL A 186 20.21 7.38 3.63
C VAL A 186 19.64 8.07 4.86
N CYS A 187 18.35 7.86 5.11
CA CYS A 187 17.69 8.31 6.34
C CYS A 187 17.26 7.08 7.13
N VAL A 188 17.81 6.89 8.33
CA VAL A 188 17.47 5.79 9.22
C VAL A 188 16.63 6.32 10.37
N LEU A 189 15.46 5.70 10.57
CA LEU A 189 14.56 5.97 11.68
C LEU A 189 14.48 4.72 12.58
N ALA A 190 15.12 4.79 13.74
CA ALA A 190 15.08 3.73 14.74
C ALA A 190 13.89 3.96 15.70
N ILE A 191 13.00 2.98 15.82
CA ILE A 191 11.79 3.06 16.65
C ILE A 191 11.80 1.93 17.67
N GLY A 192 11.74 2.25 18.96
CA GLY A 192 11.68 1.25 20.03
C GLY A 192 12.91 0.34 20.12
N HIS A 193 14.03 0.76 19.54
CA HIS A 193 15.25 -0.03 19.43
C HIS A 193 16.41 0.74 20.07
N ALA A 194 17.17 0.08 20.95
CA ALA A 194 18.28 0.70 21.70
C ALA A 194 19.52 0.96 20.84
N LEU A 195 19.57 0.43 19.61
CA LEU A 195 20.70 0.56 18.66
C LEU A 195 22.01 -0.07 19.17
N GLN A 196 21.89 -1.07 20.03
CA GLN A 196 23.02 -1.78 20.64
C GLN A 196 23.43 -3.07 19.88
N SER A 197 22.74 -3.44 18.79
CA SER A 197 23.11 -4.61 17.99
C SER A 197 24.51 -4.45 17.39
N PRO A 198 25.47 -5.34 17.72
CA PRO A 198 26.83 -5.27 17.18
C PRO A 198 26.88 -5.27 15.65
N GLU A 199 25.99 -6.01 15.00
CA GLU A 199 25.89 -6.15 13.55
C GLU A 199 25.48 -4.82 12.93
N LEU A 200 24.43 -4.20 13.47
CA LEU A 200 23.96 -2.90 13.00
C LEU A 200 25.04 -1.82 13.19
N LEU A 201 25.74 -1.84 14.33
CA LEU A 201 26.86 -0.94 14.61
C LEU A 201 28.02 -1.10 13.62
N ARG A 202 28.31 -2.33 13.18
CA ARG A 202 29.31 -2.58 12.14
C ARG A 202 28.87 -2.00 10.80
N LEU A 203 27.60 -2.16 10.42
CA LEU A 203 27.06 -1.62 9.17
C LEU A 203 27.09 -0.09 9.14
N PHE A 204 26.88 0.58 10.27
CA PHE A 204 27.00 2.05 10.33
C PHE A 204 28.43 2.57 10.15
N ARG A 205 29.46 1.74 10.14
CA ARG A 205 30.85 2.21 9.92
C ARG A 205 31.10 2.66 8.49
N SER A 206 30.40 2.06 7.52
CA SER A 206 30.53 2.30 6.08
C SER A 206 29.44 3.19 5.48
N VAL A 207 28.53 3.70 6.31
CA VAL A 207 27.43 4.58 5.89
C VAL A 207 27.95 5.85 5.18
N HIS A 208 27.22 6.30 4.16
CA HIS A 208 27.52 7.54 3.46
C HIS A 208 27.47 8.75 4.41
N SER A 209 28.43 9.67 4.34
CA SER A 209 28.59 10.79 5.29
C SER A 209 27.39 11.76 5.34
N GLY A 210 26.67 11.94 4.23
CA GLY A 210 25.44 12.74 4.18
C GLY A 210 24.20 12.09 4.81
N SER A 211 24.31 10.86 5.32
CA SER A 211 23.18 10.12 5.89
C SER A 211 22.74 10.68 7.23
N LYS A 212 21.50 10.37 7.62
CA LYS A 212 20.90 10.84 8.87
C LYS A 212 20.33 9.70 9.67
N LEU A 213 20.57 9.70 10.98
CA LEU A 213 19.95 8.79 11.93
C LEU A 213 19.05 9.57 12.91
N PHE A 214 17.82 9.08 13.06
CA PHE A 214 16.82 9.55 14.01
C PHE A 214 16.44 8.39 14.94
N SER A 215 16.38 8.65 16.25
CA SER A 215 15.97 7.65 17.24
C SER A 215 14.70 8.09 17.97
N VAL A 216 13.77 7.16 18.10
CA VAL A 216 12.45 7.30 18.72
C VAL A 216 12.29 6.18 19.73
N THR A 217 12.67 6.46 20.98
CA THR A 217 12.66 5.49 22.08
C THR A 217 12.15 6.17 23.35
N SER A 218 11.62 5.36 24.28
CA SER A 218 11.28 5.81 25.63
C SER A 218 12.52 6.06 26.49
N ASP A 219 13.61 5.35 26.19
CA ASP A 219 14.88 5.41 26.91
C ASP A 219 16.03 5.63 25.91
N PRO A 220 16.32 6.89 25.55
CA PRO A 220 17.39 7.19 24.62
C PRO A 220 18.76 6.99 25.27
N LEU A 221 19.64 6.26 24.59
CA LEU A 221 21.08 6.27 24.89
C LEU A 221 21.58 7.72 24.87
N ARG A 222 22.48 8.07 25.79
CA ARG A 222 23.17 9.36 25.73
C ARG A 222 24.06 9.36 24.49
N GLU A 223 24.18 10.52 23.83
CA GLU A 223 24.99 10.65 22.61
C GLU A 223 26.47 10.31 22.84
N ASP A 224 26.97 10.53 24.06
CA ASP A 224 28.32 10.15 24.47
C ASP A 224 28.52 8.62 24.52
N ASP A 225 27.45 7.86 24.75
CA ASP A 225 27.46 6.40 24.77
C ASP A 225 27.39 5.79 23.36
N TRP A 226 27.23 6.62 22.32
CA TRP A 226 27.12 6.13 20.95
C TRP A 226 28.49 5.78 20.38
N PRO A 227 28.60 4.68 19.62
CA PRO A 227 29.79 4.43 18.83
C PRO A 227 30.06 5.57 17.83
N ASP A 228 31.33 5.90 17.60
CA ASP A 228 31.76 6.99 16.71
C ASP A 228 31.09 6.97 15.34
N ALA A 229 30.87 5.76 14.81
CA ALA A 229 30.19 5.56 13.54
C ALA A 229 28.78 6.17 13.52
N MET A 230 28.02 6.04 14.61
CA MET A 230 26.68 6.59 14.70
C MET A 230 26.71 8.10 14.97
N ARG A 231 27.63 8.57 15.81
CA ARG A 231 27.82 10.02 16.05
C ARG A 231 28.05 10.79 14.75
N ARG A 232 28.80 10.22 13.81
CA ARG A 232 29.08 10.84 12.49
C ARG A 232 27.83 11.09 11.64
N ILE A 233 26.77 10.30 11.80
CA ILE A 233 25.52 10.42 11.01
C ILE A 233 24.31 10.85 11.85
N ALA A 234 24.48 10.99 13.16
CA ALA A 234 23.45 11.50 14.04
C ALA A 234 23.23 12.98 13.70
N SER A 235 22.08 13.29 13.12
CA SER A 235 21.74 14.67 12.73
C SER A 235 21.27 15.55 13.90
N GLY A 236 21.57 15.17 15.14
CA GLY A 236 21.27 15.91 16.37
C GLY A 236 19.79 16.04 16.74
N ARG A 237 18.85 15.36 16.07
CA ARG A 237 17.41 15.44 16.36
C ARG A 237 16.87 14.17 17.02
N TRP A 238 16.62 14.29 18.31
CA TRP A 238 16.01 13.28 19.15
C TRP A 238 14.54 13.60 19.37
N THR A 239 13.69 12.60 19.36
CA THR A 239 12.34 12.76 19.90
C THR A 239 12.13 11.71 20.97
N LYS A 240 12.33 12.10 22.24
CA LYS A 240 11.93 11.27 23.37
C LYS A 240 10.42 11.12 23.32
N VAL A 241 9.97 9.89 23.13
CA VAL A 241 8.56 9.59 23.12
C VAL A 241 8.20 9.03 24.49
N SER A 242 7.34 9.73 25.22
CA SER A 242 6.86 9.24 26.51
C SER A 242 6.18 7.88 26.32
N SER A 243 6.64 6.87 27.06
CA SER A 243 5.97 5.58 27.19
C SER A 243 4.67 5.70 27.98
N ALA A 244 4.45 6.82 28.68
CA ALA A 244 3.21 7.07 29.39
C ALA A 244 2.09 7.36 28.38
N PHE A 245 1.04 6.54 28.43
CA PHE A 245 -0.21 6.84 27.74
C PHE A 245 -0.78 8.14 28.30
N ALA A 246 -0.78 9.20 27.50
CA ALA A 246 -1.43 10.45 27.88
C ALA A 246 -2.95 10.23 27.83
N ARG A 247 -3.61 10.20 28.99
CA ARG A 247 -5.08 10.23 29.08
C ARG A 247 -5.56 11.66 28.81
N ARG A 248 -5.88 11.99 27.57
CA ARG A 248 -6.74 13.15 27.26
C ARG A 248 -8.17 12.65 27.09
N GLY A 249 -8.96 12.69 28.17
CA GLY A 249 -10.32 12.17 28.20
C GLY A 249 -10.39 10.65 27.96
N HIS A 250 -11.32 10.20 27.12
CA HIS A 250 -11.47 8.78 26.72
C HIS A 250 -10.46 8.29 25.66
N ARG A 251 -9.36 9.01 25.41
CA ARG A 251 -8.31 8.60 24.46
C ARG A 251 -7.06 8.14 25.22
N VAL A 252 -6.70 6.89 24.99
CA VAL A 252 -5.38 6.31 25.31
C VAL A 252 -4.61 6.39 23.99
N GLU A 253 -3.76 7.40 23.85
CA GLU A 253 -2.87 7.55 22.69
C GLU A 253 -1.44 7.38 23.17
N SER A 254 -0.70 6.47 22.55
CA SER A 254 0.73 6.33 22.87
C SER A 254 1.49 7.53 22.31
N GLY A 255 2.63 7.86 22.92
CA GLY A 255 3.49 8.89 22.35
C GLY A 255 3.93 8.54 20.91
N LEU A 256 4.07 7.25 20.59
CA LEU A 256 4.51 6.79 19.26
C LEU A 256 3.44 7.04 18.21
N ASP A 257 2.17 6.80 18.54
CA ASP A 257 1.03 7.11 17.66
C ASP A 257 1.02 8.60 17.29
N ARG A 258 1.23 9.47 18.29
CA ARG A 258 1.29 10.92 18.09
C ARG A 258 2.47 11.32 17.22
N PHE A 259 3.64 10.73 17.47
CA PHE A 259 4.84 10.97 16.68
C PHE A 259 4.60 10.60 15.22
N LEU A 260 4.21 9.36 14.93
CA LEU A 260 4.02 8.88 13.56
C LEU A 260 2.90 9.64 12.83
N ARG A 261 1.82 10.00 13.52
CA ARG A 261 0.76 10.85 12.96
C ARG A 261 1.29 12.25 12.59
N SER A 262 2.10 12.84 13.46
CA SER A 262 2.69 14.17 13.22
C SER A 262 3.68 14.12 12.06
N THR A 263 4.54 13.10 12.06
CA THR A 263 5.49 12.82 10.98
C THR A 263 4.76 12.65 9.65
N TRP A 264 3.70 11.85 9.60
CA TRP A 264 2.86 11.70 8.40
C TRP A 264 2.35 13.05 7.90
N ARG A 265 1.67 13.81 8.77
CA ARG A 265 1.07 15.10 8.39
C ARG A 265 2.12 16.09 7.90
N GLU A 266 3.29 16.12 8.54
CA GLU A 266 4.36 17.01 8.11
C GLU A 266 5.01 16.53 6.80
N SER A 267 5.19 15.22 6.60
CA SER A 267 5.65 14.66 5.32
C SER A 267 4.69 14.99 4.17
N VAL A 268 3.37 14.89 4.40
CA VAL A 268 2.35 15.27 3.42
C VAL A 268 2.37 16.78 3.16
N ARG A 269 2.48 17.62 4.19
CA ARG A 269 2.60 19.07 4.01
C ARG A 269 3.86 19.45 3.25
N CYS A 270 5.00 18.88 3.60
CA CYS A 270 6.28 19.12 2.95
C CYS A 270 6.25 18.67 1.48
N THR A 271 5.65 17.52 1.16
CA THR A 271 5.49 17.07 -0.23
C THR A 271 4.51 17.93 -1.01
N ALA A 272 3.43 18.42 -0.39
CA ALA A 272 2.51 19.38 -1.01
C ALA A 272 3.19 20.73 -1.32
N ARG A 273 3.98 21.27 -0.37
CA ARG A 273 4.79 22.49 -0.58
C ARG A 273 5.87 22.29 -1.64
N ASN A 274 6.52 21.13 -1.64
CA ASN A 274 7.53 20.72 -2.62
C ASN A 274 6.92 20.05 -3.85
N SER A 275 5.64 20.28 -4.16
CA SER A 275 4.96 19.75 -5.35
C SER A 275 5.64 20.16 -6.67
N ARG A 276 6.59 21.10 -6.61
CA ARG A 276 7.52 21.42 -7.70
C ARG A 276 8.50 20.29 -8.02
N THR A 277 9.01 19.56 -7.02
CA THR A 277 10.07 18.55 -7.20
C THR A 277 9.57 17.11 -7.12
N ARG A 278 8.53 16.80 -6.32
CA ARG A 278 7.99 15.42 -6.17
C ARG A 278 6.45 15.32 -6.10
N PRO A 279 5.71 15.82 -7.10
CA PRO A 279 4.24 15.83 -7.07
C PRO A 279 3.58 14.43 -7.06
N TRP A 280 4.30 13.38 -7.44
CA TRP A 280 3.78 12.00 -7.43
C TRP A 280 3.62 11.42 -6.00
N LEU A 281 4.22 12.05 -4.98
CA LEU A 281 4.10 11.65 -3.57
C LEU A 281 2.81 12.15 -2.88
N SER A 282 1.79 12.56 -3.65
CA SER A 282 0.46 12.83 -3.08
C SER A 282 -0.02 11.58 -2.35
N ALA A 283 -0.02 11.68 -1.03
CA ALA A 283 -0.25 10.58 -0.13
C ALA A 283 -1.70 10.58 0.33
N ARG A 284 -2.25 9.40 0.61
CA ARG A 284 -3.64 9.30 1.04
C ARG A 284 -3.81 9.77 2.47
N GLY A 285 -5.01 10.17 2.83
CA GLY A 285 -5.32 10.46 4.22
C GLY A 285 -5.18 9.21 5.10
N ILE A 286 -5.05 9.45 6.41
CA ILE A 286 -4.91 8.40 7.45
C ILE A 286 -6.21 8.20 8.25
N GLU A 287 -7.32 8.78 7.80
CA GLU A 287 -8.59 8.81 8.53
C GLU A 287 -9.12 7.40 8.74
N ARG A 288 -8.92 6.50 7.76
CA ARG A 288 -9.17 5.05 7.94
C ARG A 288 -8.41 4.55 9.18
N HIS A 289 -7.09 4.71 9.22
CA HIS A 289 -6.25 4.17 10.27
C HIS A 289 -6.65 4.71 11.65
N GLU A 290 -7.00 6.01 11.69
CA GLU A 290 -7.49 6.66 12.90
C GLU A 290 -8.84 6.10 13.38
N VAL A 291 -9.84 5.90 12.50
CA VAL A 291 -11.13 5.30 12.90
C VAL A 291 -10.96 3.85 13.36
N VAL A 292 -10.14 3.11 12.63
CA VAL A 292 -9.78 1.73 12.92
C VAL A 292 -9.18 1.61 14.31
N ALA A 293 -8.12 2.37 14.59
CA ALA A 293 -7.49 2.36 15.90
C ALA A 293 -8.47 2.83 16.99
N ARG A 294 -9.28 3.85 16.72
CA ARG A 294 -10.27 4.36 17.69
C ARG A 294 -11.29 3.30 18.09
N LEU A 295 -11.84 2.57 17.12
CA LEU A 295 -12.87 1.57 17.36
C LEU A 295 -12.29 0.25 17.87
N PHE A 296 -11.09 -0.13 17.43
CA PHE A 296 -10.58 -1.49 17.63
C PHE A 296 -9.39 -1.61 18.57
N ALA A 297 -8.63 -0.53 18.84
CA ALA A 297 -7.50 -0.59 19.78
C ALA A 297 -7.93 -0.93 21.22
N ILE A 298 -7.03 -1.54 21.99
CA ILE A 298 -7.29 -2.06 23.33
C ILE A 298 -7.36 -0.89 24.33
N THR A 299 -8.43 -0.82 25.12
CA THR A 299 -8.67 0.33 26.02
C THR A 299 -8.12 0.19 27.42
N ARG A 300 -7.68 -1.00 27.89
CA ARG A 300 -7.02 -1.04 29.21
C ARG A 300 -6.01 -2.15 29.51
N PHE A 301 -6.20 -3.42 29.19
CA PHE A 301 -5.18 -4.43 29.54
C PHE A 301 -5.26 -5.66 28.64
N GLY A 302 -4.10 -6.11 28.16
CA GLY A 302 -3.86 -7.41 27.54
C GLY A 302 -3.96 -7.42 26.03
N ILE A 303 -2.84 -7.79 25.38
CA ILE A 303 -2.86 -8.63 24.18
C ILE A 303 -3.87 -9.73 24.49
N LEU A 304 -5.11 -9.61 23.98
CA LEU A 304 -6.04 -10.71 24.10
C LEU A 304 -5.43 -11.82 23.26
N LYS A 305 -4.77 -12.77 23.95
CA LYS A 305 -4.32 -14.03 23.38
C LYS A 305 -5.58 -14.81 23.04
N ARG A 306 -6.17 -14.52 21.89
CA ARG A 306 -7.40 -15.15 21.45
C ARG A 306 -7.04 -16.43 20.75
N ARG A 307 -7.26 -17.53 21.46
CA ARG A 307 -7.25 -18.86 20.85
C ARG A 307 -8.42 -18.98 19.88
N GLU A 308 -8.29 -19.87 18.91
CA GLU A 308 -9.42 -20.31 18.08
C GLU A 308 -10.62 -20.65 18.98
N GLY A 309 -11.81 -20.19 18.57
CA GLY A 309 -13.06 -20.36 19.33
C GLY A 309 -13.40 -19.25 20.34
N ASP A 310 -12.57 -18.22 20.56
CA ASP A 310 -12.94 -17.08 21.43
C ASP A 310 -14.09 -16.27 20.79
N PRO A 311 -15.30 -16.20 21.40
CA PRO A 311 -16.42 -15.43 20.87
C PRO A 311 -16.07 -13.95 20.65
N LYS A 312 -15.15 -13.39 21.45
CA LYS A 312 -14.73 -12.00 21.30
C LYS A 312 -13.86 -11.80 20.05
N LEU A 313 -13.13 -12.82 19.59
CA LEU A 313 -12.39 -12.77 18.32
C LEU A 313 -13.37 -12.70 17.16
N ARG A 314 -14.38 -13.58 17.17
CA ARG A 314 -15.45 -13.59 16.18
C ARG A 314 -16.16 -12.25 16.09
N ASP A 315 -16.58 -11.68 17.23
CA ASP A 315 -17.21 -10.36 17.28
C ASP A 315 -16.28 -9.27 16.74
N TYR A 316 -14.98 -9.33 17.07
CA TYR A 316 -14.01 -8.38 16.54
C TYR A 316 -13.90 -8.45 15.02
N LEU A 317 -13.75 -9.65 14.45
CA LEU A 317 -13.59 -9.85 13.01
C LEU A 317 -14.85 -9.42 12.25
N HIS A 318 -16.03 -9.75 12.78
CA HIS A 318 -17.32 -9.27 12.26
C HIS A 318 -17.37 -7.74 12.26
N ASP A 319 -17.20 -7.14 13.44
CA ASP A 319 -17.27 -5.69 13.61
C ASP A 319 -16.27 -4.96 12.70
N ARG A 320 -15.06 -5.52 12.57
CA ARG A 320 -14.00 -5.03 11.70
C ARG A 320 -14.40 -5.13 10.23
N ALA A 321 -14.93 -6.26 9.79
CA ALA A 321 -15.40 -6.45 8.41
C ALA A 321 -16.49 -5.45 8.04
N ILE A 322 -17.49 -5.24 8.90
CA ILE A 322 -18.56 -4.26 8.68
C ILE A 322 -18.02 -2.83 8.51
N VAL A 323 -17.07 -2.41 9.37
CA VAL A 323 -16.47 -1.06 9.26
C VAL A 323 -15.63 -0.93 7.99
N GLU A 324 -14.84 -1.94 7.64
CA GLU A 324 -14.06 -1.92 6.39
C GLU A 324 -14.96 -1.94 5.14
N LEU A 325 -16.08 -2.68 5.17
CA LEU A 325 -17.08 -2.66 4.09
C LEU A 325 -17.68 -1.27 3.90
N ALA A 326 -18.10 -0.62 4.98
CA ALA A 326 -18.63 0.74 4.91
C ALA A 326 -17.59 1.73 4.37
N LEU A 327 -16.33 1.62 4.78
CA LEU A 327 -15.23 2.44 4.24
C LEU A 327 -14.99 2.18 2.75
N ALA A 328 -15.07 0.92 2.31
CA ALA A 328 -14.93 0.55 0.90
C ALA A 328 -16.10 1.10 0.06
N ILE A 329 -17.35 0.98 0.53
CA ILE A 329 -18.53 1.56 -0.14
C ILE A 329 -18.38 3.08 -0.26
N ALA A 330 -17.99 3.76 0.81
CA ALA A 330 -17.80 5.20 0.79
C ALA A 330 -16.69 5.61 -0.21
N LYS A 331 -15.57 4.88 -0.20
CA LYS A 331 -14.46 5.10 -1.13
C LYS A 331 -14.89 4.94 -2.59
N SER A 332 -15.65 3.90 -2.90
CA SER A 332 -16.16 3.61 -4.24
C SER A 332 -17.43 4.41 -4.59
N LYS A 333 -17.68 5.51 -3.86
CA LYS A 333 -18.76 6.47 -4.10
C LYS A 333 -20.15 5.83 -4.15
N GLY A 334 -20.37 4.79 -3.35
CA GLY A 334 -21.65 4.09 -3.26
C GLY A 334 -21.88 3.03 -4.33
N PHE A 335 -20.85 2.67 -5.10
CA PHE A 335 -20.89 1.58 -6.07
C PHE A 335 -19.81 0.55 -5.73
N VAL A 336 -20.13 -0.75 -5.65
CA VAL A 336 -19.14 -1.80 -5.38
C VAL A 336 -19.37 -3.04 -6.22
N ASP A 337 -18.28 -3.70 -6.65
CA ASP A 337 -18.31 -5.05 -7.22
C ASP A 337 -17.91 -6.07 -6.14
N LEU A 338 -18.70 -7.13 -5.99
CA LEU A 338 -18.51 -8.18 -4.99
C LEU A 338 -17.13 -8.84 -5.10
N ARG A 339 -16.66 -9.12 -6.33
CA ARG A 339 -15.37 -9.78 -6.55
C ARG A 339 -14.20 -8.89 -6.13
N GLU A 340 -14.38 -7.58 -6.24
CA GLU A 340 -13.40 -6.62 -5.76
C GLU A 340 -13.38 -6.59 -4.23
N LEU A 341 -14.55 -6.50 -3.58
CA LEU A 341 -14.65 -6.53 -2.13
C LEU A 341 -14.07 -7.81 -1.53
N GLU A 342 -14.31 -8.95 -2.16
CA GLU A 342 -13.76 -10.26 -1.78
C GLU A 342 -12.23 -10.27 -1.79
N ARG A 343 -11.61 -9.67 -2.80
CA ARG A 343 -10.13 -9.58 -2.90
C ARG A 343 -9.55 -8.53 -1.96
N GLY A 344 -10.31 -7.48 -1.71
CA GLY A 344 -9.95 -6.37 -0.84
C GLY A 344 -9.87 -6.73 0.64
N ARG A 345 -9.52 -5.73 1.45
CA ARG A 345 -9.46 -5.85 2.91
C ARG A 345 -10.80 -6.27 3.55
N PRO A 346 -11.97 -5.74 3.12
CA PRO A 346 -13.24 -6.13 3.71
C PRO A 346 -13.52 -7.63 3.54
N GLY A 347 -13.31 -8.18 2.35
CA GLY A 347 -13.49 -9.60 2.08
C GLY A 347 -12.50 -10.50 2.83
N ARG A 348 -11.24 -10.06 2.99
CA ARG A 348 -10.27 -10.79 3.84
C ARG A 348 -10.73 -10.86 5.29
N MET A 349 -11.21 -9.74 5.85
CA MET A 349 -11.73 -9.70 7.21
C MET A 349 -12.99 -10.55 7.38
N PHE A 350 -13.86 -10.55 6.37
CA PHE A 350 -15.07 -11.36 6.36
C PHE A 350 -14.75 -12.85 6.30
N ARG A 351 -13.83 -13.29 5.44
CA ARG A 351 -13.35 -14.68 5.43
C ARG A 351 -12.75 -15.12 6.75
N LEU A 352 -11.91 -14.28 7.35
CA LEU A 352 -11.36 -14.56 8.68
C LEU A 352 -12.49 -14.72 9.72
N HIS A 353 -13.54 -13.90 9.64
CA HIS A 353 -14.72 -14.07 10.49
C HIS A 353 -15.41 -15.41 10.24
N GLU A 354 -15.65 -15.78 8.97
CA GLU A 354 -16.27 -17.06 8.59
C GLU A 354 -15.47 -18.26 9.08
N ASP A 355 -14.14 -18.25 8.92
CA ASP A 355 -13.23 -19.31 9.36
C ASP A 355 -13.33 -19.55 10.89
N HIS A 356 -13.70 -18.51 11.65
CA HIS A 356 -13.87 -18.58 13.11
C HIS A 356 -15.33 -18.74 13.55
N ALA A 357 -16.30 -18.59 12.64
CA ALA A 357 -17.70 -18.79 12.91
C ALA A 357 -18.07 -20.23 12.54
N HIS A 358 -18.07 -21.13 13.52
CA HIS A 358 -18.40 -22.56 13.35
C HIS A 358 -19.76 -22.84 12.63
N HIS A 359 -20.59 -21.82 12.39
CA HIS A 359 -21.78 -21.88 11.54
C HIS A 359 -21.87 -20.64 10.64
N ARG A 360 -22.02 -20.83 9.31
CA ARG A 360 -22.32 -19.76 8.37
C ARG A 360 -23.75 -19.26 8.59
N ARG A 361 -23.90 -18.04 9.11
CA ARG A 361 -25.21 -17.40 9.31
C ARG A 361 -25.44 -16.16 8.46
N GLU A 362 -24.37 -15.55 7.95
CA GLU A 362 -24.40 -14.30 7.18
C GLU A 362 -23.40 -14.44 6.04
N SER A 363 -23.84 -14.17 4.81
CA SER A 363 -22.95 -14.08 3.65
C SER A 363 -22.42 -12.65 3.48
N LEU A 364 -21.36 -12.49 2.68
CA LEU A 364 -20.84 -11.16 2.36
C LEU A 364 -21.90 -10.29 1.65
N VAL A 365 -22.80 -10.90 0.88
CA VAL A 365 -23.94 -10.23 0.23
C VAL A 365 -24.90 -9.69 1.29
N ASP A 366 -25.29 -10.50 2.27
CA ASP A 366 -26.19 -10.07 3.35
C ASP A 366 -25.60 -8.90 4.15
N ALA A 367 -24.28 -8.92 4.39
CA ALA A 367 -23.57 -7.84 5.07
C ALA A 367 -23.55 -6.54 4.25
N ILE A 368 -23.38 -6.63 2.92
CA ILE A 368 -23.44 -5.50 1.99
C ILE A 368 -24.86 -4.92 1.95
N GLU A 369 -25.89 -5.76 1.83
CA GLU A 369 -27.30 -5.35 1.80
C GLU A 369 -27.73 -4.70 3.13
N SER A 370 -27.26 -5.24 4.25
CA SER A 370 -27.46 -4.67 5.59
C SER A 370 -26.85 -3.27 5.76
N LEU A 371 -25.89 -2.90 4.91
CA LEU A 371 -25.32 -1.55 4.83
C LEU A 371 -26.11 -0.60 3.91
N GLY A 372 -27.26 -1.02 3.39
CA GLY A 372 -28.13 -0.17 2.55
C GLY A 372 -27.75 -0.19 1.07
N MET A 373 -27.16 -1.29 0.62
CA MET A 373 -26.78 -1.52 -0.77
C MET A 373 -27.80 -2.44 -1.43
N ASP A 374 -28.21 -2.11 -2.65
CA ASP A 374 -29.12 -2.92 -3.44
C ASP A 374 -28.38 -3.49 -4.66
N ARG A 375 -28.68 -4.75 -4.99
CA ARG A 375 -28.27 -5.34 -6.26
C ARG A 375 -29.08 -4.69 -7.39
N ARG A 376 -28.45 -4.38 -8.52
CA ARG A 376 -29.15 -3.86 -9.70
C ARG A 376 -28.77 -4.70 -10.93
N ASP A 377 -29.72 -4.91 -11.83
CA ASP A 377 -29.70 -5.97 -12.86
C ASP A 377 -28.57 -5.89 -13.89
N ALA A 378 -27.85 -4.78 -14.00
CA ALA A 378 -26.77 -4.60 -14.98
C ALA A 378 -25.56 -5.55 -14.78
N ALA A 379 -25.34 -6.06 -13.57
CA ALA A 379 -24.36 -7.11 -13.33
C ALA A 379 -24.68 -7.85 -12.03
N ALA A 380 -24.69 -9.19 -12.09
CA ALA A 380 -24.96 -10.03 -10.92
C ALA A 380 -24.03 -9.73 -9.73
N ASN A 381 -22.85 -9.15 -9.91
CA ASN A 381 -21.92 -8.88 -8.81
C ASN A 381 -21.83 -7.41 -8.42
N ALA A 382 -22.71 -6.54 -8.94
CA ALA A 382 -22.64 -5.11 -8.71
C ALA A 382 -23.74 -4.63 -7.76
N PHE A 383 -23.36 -3.75 -6.83
CA PHE A 383 -24.24 -3.20 -5.80
C PHE A 383 -24.14 -1.67 -5.78
N TRP A 384 -25.28 -1.03 -5.56
CA TRP A 384 -25.39 0.42 -5.45
C TRP A 384 -26.04 0.79 -4.13
N HIS A 385 -25.58 1.87 -3.51
CA HIS A 385 -26.27 2.40 -2.34
C HIS A 385 -27.66 2.89 -2.72
N GLN A 386 -28.64 2.75 -1.81
CA GLN A 386 -30.03 3.18 -1.99
C GLN A 386 -30.20 4.68 -2.34
N ARG A 387 -29.18 5.49 -2.05
CA ARG A 387 -29.13 6.93 -2.38
C ARG A 387 -28.69 7.21 -3.83
N ALA A 388 -28.17 6.21 -4.53
CA ALA A 388 -27.78 6.38 -5.93
C ALA A 388 -29.02 6.59 -6.80
N PRO A 389 -28.99 7.59 -7.71
CA PRO A 389 -30.12 7.87 -8.57
C PRO A 389 -30.54 6.58 -9.31
N LYS A 390 -31.85 6.40 -9.45
CA LYS A 390 -32.42 5.43 -10.39
C LYS A 390 -32.66 6.22 -11.67
N ASP A 391 -32.09 5.79 -12.77
CA ASP A 391 -32.44 6.36 -14.07
C ASP A 391 -33.82 5.83 -14.48
N GLU A 392 -34.67 6.68 -15.02
CA GLU A 392 -36.01 6.32 -15.52
C GLU A 392 -35.94 5.36 -16.72
N SER A 393 -34.81 5.34 -17.44
CA SER A 393 -34.54 4.44 -18.56
C SER A 393 -33.90 3.10 -18.15
N GLY A 394 -33.53 2.94 -16.88
CA GLY A 394 -32.70 1.82 -16.42
C GLY A 394 -31.24 1.89 -16.89
N ASP A 395 -30.85 2.90 -17.68
CA ASP A 395 -29.47 3.07 -18.13
C ASP A 395 -28.64 3.82 -17.07
N PHE A 396 -27.44 3.35 -16.78
CA PHE A 396 -26.67 3.82 -15.62
C PHE A 396 -25.83 5.05 -15.97
N GLY A 397 -26.44 6.09 -16.53
CA GLY A 397 -25.75 7.27 -17.04
C GLY A 397 -24.95 8.04 -15.99
N ARG A 398 -25.33 7.94 -14.70
CA ARG A 398 -24.61 8.57 -13.57
C ARG A 398 -24.29 7.55 -12.48
N LEU A 399 -23.07 6.99 -12.53
CA LEU A 399 -22.51 6.13 -11.48
C LEU A 399 -21.93 6.89 -10.27
N THR A 400 -22.01 8.22 -10.27
CA THR A 400 -21.42 9.08 -9.23
C THR A 400 -22.50 9.78 -8.43
N LEU A 401 -22.45 9.61 -7.11
CA LEU A 401 -23.24 10.42 -6.18
C LEU A 401 -22.72 11.86 -6.20
N THR A 402 -23.64 12.83 -6.10
CA THR A 402 -23.26 14.22 -5.80
C THR A 402 -22.66 14.31 -4.39
N ASP A 403 -21.99 15.43 -4.07
CA ASP A 403 -21.46 15.65 -2.72
C ASP A 403 -22.54 15.58 -1.64
N GLU A 404 -23.74 16.12 -1.92
CA GLU A 404 -24.88 16.06 -1.00
C GLU A 404 -25.38 14.62 -0.79
N GLN A 405 -25.58 13.89 -1.88
CA GLN A 405 -25.97 12.47 -1.83
C GLN A 405 -24.89 11.62 -1.13
N GLY A 406 -23.62 11.91 -1.37
CA GLY A 406 -22.48 11.27 -0.74
C GLY A 406 -22.42 11.51 0.76
N ARG A 407 -22.69 12.74 1.23
CA ARG A 407 -22.80 13.04 2.67
C ARG A 407 -23.94 12.27 3.32
N ALA A 408 -25.12 12.24 2.67
CA ALA A 408 -26.27 11.49 3.15
C ALA A 408 -25.96 9.98 3.23
N MET A 409 -25.32 9.42 2.21
CA MET A 409 -24.84 8.03 2.21
C MET A 409 -23.87 7.76 3.37
N CYS A 410 -22.85 8.60 3.56
CA CYS A 410 -21.88 8.41 4.65
C CYS A 410 -22.55 8.40 6.03
N HIS A 411 -23.56 9.26 6.21
CA HIS A 411 -24.36 9.27 7.43
C HIS A 411 -25.19 7.97 7.60
N ASP A 412 -25.83 7.50 6.53
CA ASP A 412 -26.61 6.26 6.53
C ASP A 412 -25.73 5.03 6.80
N LEU A 413 -24.56 4.94 6.17
CA LEU A 413 -23.54 3.92 6.44
C LEU A 413 -23.11 3.92 7.91
N ALA A 414 -22.80 5.09 8.48
CA ALA A 414 -22.42 5.19 9.90
C ALA A 414 -23.55 4.74 10.84
N LYS A 415 -24.81 5.01 10.48
CA LYS A 415 -26.00 4.57 11.21
C LYS A 415 -26.18 3.05 11.12
N SER A 416 -26.03 2.47 9.93
CA SER A 416 -26.10 1.02 9.71
C SER A 416 -24.98 0.28 10.44
N CYS A 417 -23.73 0.75 10.36
CA CYS A 417 -22.62 0.23 11.16
C CYS A 417 -22.97 0.23 12.65
N TYR A 418 -23.47 1.35 13.19
CA TYR A 418 -23.86 1.39 14.60
C TYR A 418 -24.91 0.33 14.98
N ARG A 419 -25.82 -0.06 14.08
CA ARG A 419 -26.80 -1.13 14.35
C ARG A 419 -26.19 -2.52 14.31
N LEU A 420 -25.32 -2.77 13.33
CA LEU A 420 -24.71 -4.07 13.06
C LEU A 420 -23.58 -4.42 14.04
N LEU A 421 -22.92 -3.42 14.63
CA LEU A 421 -21.80 -3.63 15.53
C LEU A 421 -22.21 -4.27 16.88
N SER A 422 -21.31 -5.07 17.44
CA SER A 422 -21.43 -5.68 18.76
C SER A 422 -21.63 -4.63 19.88
N LYS A 423 -22.19 -5.06 21.02
CA LYS A 423 -22.46 -4.17 22.18
C LYS A 423 -21.22 -3.39 22.61
N ASN A 424 -20.05 -4.04 22.60
CA ASN A 424 -18.78 -3.43 22.99
C ASN A 424 -18.35 -2.32 22.01
N ARG A 425 -18.55 -2.52 20.71
CA ARG A 425 -18.22 -1.51 19.70
C ARG A 425 -19.25 -0.39 19.63
N ARG A 426 -20.53 -0.67 19.86
CA ARG A 426 -21.57 0.36 20.02
C ARG A 426 -21.25 1.32 21.18
N ALA A 427 -20.72 0.82 22.30
CA ALA A 427 -20.27 1.69 23.40
C ALA A 427 -19.13 2.64 22.98
N LYS A 428 -18.17 2.15 22.20
CA LYS A 428 -17.10 3.00 21.62
C LYS A 428 -17.64 4.01 20.59
N MET A 429 -18.63 3.62 19.80
CA MET A 429 -19.33 4.52 18.87
C MET A 429 -20.01 5.67 19.61
N ARG A 430 -20.67 5.40 20.75
CA ARG A 430 -21.30 6.44 21.60
C ARG A 430 -20.30 7.41 22.22
N SER A 431 -19.12 6.94 22.61
CA SER A 431 -18.03 7.77 23.17
C SER A 431 -17.20 8.50 22.09
N GLY A 432 -17.89 9.00 21.06
CA GLY A 432 -17.33 9.79 19.96
C GLY A 432 -16.81 8.99 18.76
N GLY A 433 -16.86 7.65 18.80
CA GLY A 433 -16.47 6.81 17.66
C GLY A 433 -17.34 7.02 16.42
N ARG A 434 -18.65 7.31 16.58
CA ARG A 434 -19.55 7.57 15.44
C ARG A 434 -19.15 8.81 14.64
N ARG A 435 -18.74 9.88 15.32
CA ARG A 435 -18.26 11.10 14.66
C ARG A 435 -17.00 10.81 13.84
N VAL A 436 -16.03 10.12 14.44
CA VAL A 436 -14.77 9.74 13.77
C VAL A 436 -15.06 8.83 12.57
N LEU A 437 -16.00 7.89 12.68
CA LEU A 437 -16.40 7.06 11.54
C LEU A 437 -17.04 7.89 10.42
N ASN A 438 -17.94 8.81 10.73
CA ASN A 438 -18.57 9.65 9.71
C ASN A 438 -17.55 10.57 9.01
N GLU A 439 -16.63 11.17 9.78
CA GLU A 439 -15.51 11.95 9.24
C GLU A 439 -14.63 11.11 8.31
N ALA A 440 -14.29 9.88 8.72
CA ALA A 440 -13.52 8.96 7.90
C ALA A 440 -14.26 8.54 6.63
N LEU A 441 -15.55 8.17 6.71
CA LEU A 441 -16.36 7.83 5.54
C LEU A 441 -16.42 8.99 4.55
N TRP A 442 -16.64 10.21 5.03
CA TRP A 442 -16.66 11.40 4.18
C TRP A 442 -15.29 11.72 3.58
N ALA A 443 -14.19 11.52 4.32
CA ALA A 443 -12.85 11.66 3.79
C ALA A 443 -12.57 10.63 2.69
N MET A 444 -12.96 9.36 2.90
CA MET A 444 -12.86 8.30 1.89
C MET A 444 -13.70 8.63 0.65
N PHE A 445 -14.92 9.15 0.83
CA PHE A 445 -15.79 9.57 -0.27
C PHE A 445 -15.24 10.78 -1.03
N ARG A 446 -14.52 11.71 -0.40
CA ARG A 446 -13.91 12.84 -1.14
C ARG A 446 -12.57 12.50 -1.77
N GLY A 447 -11.88 11.49 -1.24
CA GLY A 447 -10.56 11.08 -1.71
C GLY A 447 -10.57 10.37 -3.06
N ASP A 448 -9.36 9.98 -3.47
CA ASP A 448 -9.10 9.18 -4.67
C ASP A 448 -9.80 7.82 -4.57
N GLU A 449 -10.67 7.55 -5.56
CA GLU A 449 -11.37 6.27 -5.70
C GLU A 449 -10.39 5.14 -6.05
N VAL A 450 -9.34 5.45 -6.82
CA VAL A 450 -8.44 4.43 -7.38
C VAL A 450 -7.42 3.94 -6.34
N GLU A 451 -7.33 2.62 -6.15
CA GLU A 451 -6.27 1.87 -5.49
C GLU A 451 -5.40 1.15 -6.51
N VAL A 452 -4.09 1.09 -6.24
CA VAL A 452 -3.19 0.26 -7.03
C VAL A 452 -2.97 -1.03 -6.26
N GLY A 453 -3.35 -2.16 -6.85
CA GLY A 453 -3.13 -3.47 -6.28
C GLY A 453 -1.69 -3.94 -6.48
N ALA A 454 -1.19 -4.74 -5.53
CA ALA A 454 0.18 -5.26 -5.56
C ALA A 454 0.40 -6.37 -6.62
N GLU A 455 -0.59 -7.23 -6.82
CA GLU A 455 -0.50 -8.39 -7.71
C GLU A 455 -1.07 -8.08 -9.09
N SER A 456 -0.24 -8.10 -10.13
CA SER A 456 -0.76 -7.97 -11.50
C SER A 456 -1.47 -9.24 -11.96
N PRO A 457 -2.69 -9.17 -12.50
CA PRO A 457 -3.43 -10.33 -12.99
C PRO A 457 -2.63 -11.12 -14.03
N ASP A 458 -2.65 -12.45 -13.94
CA ASP A 458 -2.00 -13.39 -14.89
C ASP A 458 -2.29 -13.06 -16.36
N ARG A 459 -3.49 -12.55 -16.64
CA ARG A 459 -3.92 -12.14 -17.98
C ARG A 459 -3.03 -11.06 -18.59
N LEU A 460 -2.50 -10.13 -17.80
CA LEU A 460 -1.59 -9.09 -18.32
C LEU A 460 -0.25 -9.69 -18.72
N TRP A 461 0.25 -10.68 -17.96
CA TRP A 461 1.49 -11.40 -18.25
C TRP A 461 1.37 -12.29 -19.49
N SER A 462 0.20 -12.88 -19.73
CA SER A 462 -0.05 -13.62 -20.98
C SER A 462 -0.18 -12.71 -22.21
N ARG A 463 -0.52 -11.43 -21.99
CA ARG A 463 -0.83 -10.48 -23.06
C ARG A 463 0.40 -9.74 -23.58
N PHE A 464 1.31 -9.38 -22.69
CA PHE A 464 2.46 -8.55 -23.01
C PHE A 464 3.75 -9.34 -22.78
N ARG A 465 4.77 -9.11 -23.62
CA ARG A 465 6.03 -9.85 -23.53
C ARG A 465 6.89 -9.40 -22.36
N SER A 466 6.85 -8.11 -22.01
CA SER A 466 7.68 -7.53 -20.95
C SER A 466 6.94 -6.43 -20.16
N PRO A 467 5.76 -6.72 -19.57
CA PRO A 467 5.09 -5.73 -18.74
C PRO A 467 5.84 -5.54 -17.41
N THR A 468 5.92 -4.32 -16.92
CA THR A 468 6.43 -4.06 -15.55
C THR A 468 5.31 -3.53 -14.67
N PRO A 469 4.96 -4.20 -13.56
CA PRO A 469 3.90 -3.78 -12.66
C PRO A 469 4.29 -2.50 -11.92
N LEU A 470 3.33 -1.60 -11.79
CA LEU A 470 3.39 -0.45 -10.91
C LEU A 470 2.51 -0.79 -9.71
N THR A 471 3.12 -1.03 -8.54
CA THR A 471 2.45 -1.62 -7.36
C THR A 471 1.91 -0.57 -6.40
N THR A 472 2.21 0.72 -6.66
CA THR A 472 1.71 1.84 -5.86
C THR A 472 1.21 2.98 -6.75
N LEU A 473 0.29 3.79 -6.20
CA LEU A 473 -0.19 5.01 -6.88
C LEU A 473 0.95 6.01 -7.13
N ALA A 474 1.92 6.08 -6.22
CA ALA A 474 3.10 6.94 -6.38
C ALA A 474 3.96 6.51 -7.57
N GLN A 475 4.18 5.21 -7.76
CA GLN A 475 4.87 4.67 -8.94
C GLN A 475 4.09 4.93 -10.22
N MET A 476 2.77 4.72 -10.21
CA MET A 476 1.90 5.04 -11.34
C MET A 476 2.03 6.51 -11.74
N ARG A 477 1.86 7.45 -10.79
CA ARG A 477 2.01 8.90 -11.03
C ARG A 477 3.41 9.28 -11.50
N ARG A 478 4.46 8.69 -10.91
CA ARG A 478 5.85 8.92 -11.32
C ARG A 478 6.07 8.49 -12.78
N PHE A 479 5.64 7.28 -13.13
CA PHE A 479 5.78 6.78 -14.50
C PHE A 479 4.95 7.61 -15.48
N THR A 480 3.72 8.01 -15.13
CA THR A 480 2.93 8.92 -15.96
C THR A 480 3.69 10.22 -16.23
N GLN A 481 4.33 10.80 -15.21
CA GLN A 481 5.17 11.99 -15.41
C GLN A 481 6.37 11.76 -16.30
N GLU A 482 7.08 10.64 -16.10
CA GLU A 482 8.21 10.26 -16.95
C GLU A 482 7.76 10.08 -18.41
N LEU A 483 6.60 9.44 -18.63
CA LEU A 483 5.98 9.27 -19.94
C LEU A 483 5.64 10.63 -20.57
N LEU A 484 4.99 11.53 -19.83
CA LEU A 484 4.64 12.87 -20.33
C LEU A 484 5.87 13.73 -20.62
N ARG A 485 6.98 13.51 -19.88
CA ARG A 485 8.25 14.21 -20.08
C ARG A 485 8.99 13.79 -21.35
N ARG A 486 8.73 12.60 -21.88
CA ARG A 486 9.34 12.11 -23.13
C ARG A 486 8.89 12.96 -24.30
N ARG A 487 9.69 13.05 -25.37
CA ARG A 487 9.25 13.67 -26.62
C ARG A 487 8.16 12.82 -27.27
N TRP A 488 7.03 13.43 -27.56
CA TRP A 488 5.92 12.81 -28.30
C TRP A 488 5.29 13.86 -29.22
N ASP A 489 4.78 13.37 -30.34
CA ASP A 489 4.03 14.15 -31.33
C ASP A 489 2.52 13.95 -31.13
N LEU A 490 2.10 12.78 -30.63
CA LEU A 490 0.73 12.48 -30.20
C LEU A 490 0.72 11.92 -28.77
N LEU A 491 -0.22 12.40 -27.95
CA LEU A 491 -0.57 11.82 -26.64
C LEU A 491 -1.98 11.26 -26.71
N LEU A 492 -2.09 9.93 -26.62
CA LEU A 492 -3.34 9.22 -26.80
C LEU A 492 -3.78 8.65 -25.45
N CYS A 493 -5.00 8.96 -25.01
CA CYS A 493 -5.50 8.51 -23.71
C CYS A 493 -6.88 7.87 -23.80
N VAL A 494 -7.08 6.79 -23.05
CA VAL A 494 -8.41 6.28 -22.69
C VAL A 494 -8.54 6.42 -21.17
N ALA A 495 -9.45 7.25 -20.70
CA ALA A 495 -9.62 7.59 -19.28
C ALA A 495 -11.08 7.93 -18.97
N GLU A 496 -11.52 7.84 -17.71
CA GLU A 496 -12.92 8.12 -17.34
C GLU A 496 -13.38 9.53 -17.74
N SER A 497 -12.68 10.57 -17.28
CA SER A 497 -12.99 11.98 -17.60
C SER A 497 -11.81 12.76 -18.22
N GLY A 498 -10.60 12.21 -18.15
CA GLY A 498 -9.38 12.95 -18.50
C GLY A 498 -8.95 14.01 -17.46
N GLU A 499 -9.64 14.14 -16.33
CA GLU A 499 -9.41 15.18 -15.31
C GLU A 499 -7.95 15.26 -14.83
N TRP A 500 -7.24 14.14 -14.76
CA TRP A 500 -5.83 14.11 -14.33
C TRP A 500 -4.90 14.95 -15.23
N LEU A 501 -5.28 15.24 -16.49
CA LEU A 501 -4.55 16.16 -17.38
C LEU A 501 -4.64 17.62 -16.92
N LEU A 502 -5.66 17.95 -16.12
CA LEU A 502 -5.85 19.25 -15.50
C LEU A 502 -5.04 19.42 -14.21
N GLU A 503 -4.41 18.35 -13.71
CA GLU A 503 -3.52 18.48 -12.56
C GLU A 503 -2.25 19.26 -12.94
N ASP A 504 -1.83 20.17 -12.06
CA ASP A 504 -0.71 21.06 -12.33
C ASP A 504 0.60 20.33 -12.65
N TRP A 505 0.80 19.15 -12.06
CA TRP A 505 1.99 18.35 -12.34
C TRP A 505 1.99 17.78 -13.76
N ALA A 506 0.83 17.39 -14.30
CA ALA A 506 0.69 16.85 -15.64
C ALA A 506 0.95 17.97 -16.66
N ALA A 507 0.30 19.13 -16.45
CA ALA A 507 0.53 20.31 -17.26
C ALA A 507 1.99 20.78 -17.25
N ARG A 508 2.67 20.72 -16.09
CA ARG A 508 4.11 21.00 -16.00
C ARG A 508 4.94 20.01 -16.79
N ALA A 509 4.70 18.70 -16.62
CA ALA A 509 5.44 17.67 -17.33
C ALA A 509 5.34 17.86 -18.86
N ILE A 510 4.13 18.14 -19.35
CA ILE A 510 3.86 18.41 -20.77
C ILE A 510 4.56 19.69 -21.25
N ARG A 511 4.52 20.77 -20.46
CA ARG A 511 5.22 22.03 -20.79
C ARG A 511 6.74 21.86 -20.84
N THR A 512 7.34 21.13 -19.90
CA THR A 512 8.81 20.95 -19.87
C THR A 512 9.36 20.20 -21.09
N THR A 513 8.55 19.34 -21.71
CA THR A 513 8.90 18.61 -22.92
C THR A 513 8.82 19.45 -24.17
N ARG A 514 7.92 20.44 -24.16
CA ARG A 514 7.56 21.24 -25.33
C ARG A 514 8.30 22.57 -25.26
N GLY A 515 9.30 22.75 -26.11
CA GLY A 515 9.76 24.11 -26.42
C GLY A 515 8.56 24.97 -26.87
N PRO A 516 8.63 26.31 -26.77
CA PRO A 516 7.48 27.22 -26.98
C PRO A 516 6.79 27.10 -28.35
N SER A 517 7.40 26.44 -29.34
CA SER A 517 6.95 26.39 -30.74
C SER A 517 6.38 25.05 -31.23
N LYS A 518 6.33 23.97 -30.44
CA LYS A 518 5.77 22.67 -30.89
C LYS A 518 4.71 22.14 -29.94
N ARG A 519 3.44 22.21 -30.38
CA ARG A 519 2.32 21.52 -29.74
C ARG A 519 2.13 20.16 -30.42
N GLY A 520 2.32 19.06 -29.68
CA GLY A 520 1.81 17.76 -30.10
C GLY A 520 0.29 17.70 -29.93
N ALA A 521 -0.39 16.84 -30.69
CA ALA A 521 -1.84 16.68 -30.56
C ALA A 521 -2.20 15.75 -29.40
N VAL A 522 -3.36 15.98 -28.79
CA VAL A 522 -3.90 15.16 -27.70
C VAL A 522 -5.22 14.57 -28.16
N ALA A 523 -5.40 13.26 -27.98
CA ALA A 523 -6.65 12.58 -28.26
C ALA A 523 -7.12 11.77 -27.06
N LEU A 524 -8.41 11.88 -26.74
CA LEU A 524 -9.04 11.26 -25.58
C LEU A 524 -10.21 10.38 -26.00
N VAL A 525 -10.35 9.23 -25.34
CA VAL A 525 -11.62 8.49 -25.30
C VAL A 525 -12.10 8.48 -23.85
N VAL A 526 -13.23 9.14 -23.59
CA VAL A 526 -13.78 9.38 -22.26
C VAL A 526 -15.14 8.73 -22.03
N ALA A 527 -15.46 8.49 -20.76
CA ALA A 527 -16.80 8.11 -20.31
C ALA A 527 -17.64 9.30 -19.83
N ASP A 528 -16.99 10.40 -19.46
CA ASP A 528 -17.64 11.64 -19.01
C ASP A 528 -16.97 12.86 -19.68
N ARG A 529 -17.79 13.71 -20.30
CA ARG A 529 -17.36 14.95 -20.98
C ARG A 529 -17.32 16.17 -20.06
N LYS A 530 -17.65 16.04 -18.77
CA LYS A 530 -17.69 17.16 -17.80
C LYS A 530 -16.43 18.03 -17.78
N LYS A 531 -15.26 17.48 -18.16
CA LYS A 531 -13.96 18.16 -18.14
C LYS A 531 -13.44 18.56 -19.52
N GLN A 532 -14.22 18.39 -20.59
CA GLN A 532 -13.77 18.64 -21.96
C GLN A 532 -13.31 20.10 -22.15
N ASP A 533 -14.15 21.08 -21.83
CA ASP A 533 -13.86 22.51 -22.04
C ASP A 533 -12.60 22.97 -21.28
N GLU A 534 -12.43 22.48 -20.04
CA GLU A 534 -11.24 22.78 -19.22
C GLU A 534 -9.96 22.20 -19.85
N ILE A 535 -10.05 21.02 -20.49
CA ILE A 535 -8.92 20.37 -21.18
C ILE A 535 -8.61 21.11 -22.48
N GLU A 536 -9.62 21.45 -23.28
CA GLU A 536 -9.45 22.21 -24.53
C GLU A 536 -8.85 23.59 -24.27
N ALA A 537 -9.33 24.31 -23.25
CA ALA A 537 -8.75 25.59 -22.84
C ALA A 537 -7.26 25.49 -22.49
N ARG A 538 -6.81 24.34 -21.98
CA ARG A 538 -5.41 24.11 -21.58
C ARG A 538 -4.53 23.60 -22.72
N PHE A 539 -5.05 22.73 -23.59
CA PHE A 539 -4.24 22.02 -24.60
C PHE A 539 -4.50 22.49 -26.03
N GLY A 540 -5.50 23.34 -26.26
CA GLY A 540 -6.03 23.66 -27.59
C GLY A 540 -7.07 22.63 -28.03
N PRO A 541 -7.46 22.64 -29.31
CA PRO A 541 -8.33 21.62 -29.88
C PRO A 541 -7.80 20.21 -29.58
N ILE A 542 -8.68 19.31 -29.14
CA ILE A 542 -8.37 17.91 -28.88
C ILE A 542 -9.36 17.01 -29.62
N SER A 543 -8.92 15.83 -30.03
CA SER A 543 -9.83 14.82 -30.57
C SER A 543 -10.49 14.07 -29.41
N ILE A 544 -11.81 14.14 -29.24
CA ILE A 544 -12.52 13.46 -28.15
C ILE A 544 -13.59 12.47 -28.64
N GLY A 545 -13.37 11.20 -28.32
CA GLY A 545 -14.38 10.15 -28.43
C GLY A 545 -15.11 9.95 -27.10
N MET A 546 -16.42 9.71 -27.13
CA MET A 546 -17.19 9.32 -25.95
C MET A 546 -17.63 7.86 -26.05
N LEU A 547 -17.45 7.11 -24.97
CA LEU A 547 -18.00 5.77 -24.81
C LEU A 547 -18.71 5.68 -23.47
N PRO A 548 -19.90 5.07 -23.40
CA PRO A 548 -20.56 4.87 -22.13
C PRO A 548 -19.71 3.97 -21.22
N TRP A 549 -19.84 4.16 -19.92
CA TRP A 549 -18.93 3.58 -18.92
C TRP A 549 -18.85 2.03 -19.02
N GLN A 550 -19.93 1.36 -19.40
CA GLN A 550 -19.98 -0.10 -19.55
C GLN A 550 -19.06 -0.61 -20.66
N LEU A 551 -18.74 0.23 -21.65
CA LEU A 551 -17.79 -0.04 -22.72
C LEU A 551 -16.38 0.47 -22.40
N HIS A 552 -16.23 1.24 -21.32
CA HIS A 552 -14.99 1.87 -20.87
C HIS A 552 -14.27 1.03 -19.80
N ASN A 553 -13.77 -0.14 -20.19
CA ASN A 553 -13.14 -1.09 -19.27
C ASN A 553 -11.60 -1.15 -19.34
N ARG A 554 -10.97 -0.34 -20.19
CA ARG A 554 -9.51 -0.24 -20.35
C ARG A 554 -9.09 1.20 -20.29
N HIS A 555 -7.96 1.42 -19.64
CA HIS A 555 -7.38 2.74 -19.46
C HIS A 555 -5.94 2.69 -19.96
N MET A 556 -5.56 3.72 -20.71
CA MET A 556 -4.21 3.80 -21.25
C MET A 556 -3.78 5.24 -21.48
N THR A 557 -2.47 5.45 -21.41
CA THR A 557 -1.80 6.70 -21.81
C THR A 557 -0.62 6.29 -22.68
N ILE A 558 -0.57 6.76 -23.92
CA ILE A 558 0.42 6.35 -24.91
C ILE A 558 1.13 7.59 -25.44
N ALA A 559 2.47 7.59 -25.35
CA ALA A 559 3.31 8.56 -26.01
C ALA A 559 3.71 8.03 -27.39
N VAL A 560 3.37 8.76 -28.45
CA VAL A 560 3.68 8.38 -29.84
C VAL A 560 4.50 9.47 -30.49
N SER A 561 5.59 9.08 -31.15
CA SER A 561 6.46 9.99 -31.90
C SER A 561 6.42 9.69 -33.38
N ARG A 562 6.61 10.71 -34.21
CA ARG A 562 6.75 10.62 -35.65
C ARG A 562 8.22 10.35 -36.00
N GLN A 563 8.48 9.26 -36.70
CA GLN A 563 9.77 8.88 -37.24
C GLN A 563 9.64 8.74 -38.76
N GLY A 564 9.93 9.83 -39.49
CA GLY A 564 9.61 9.96 -40.91
C GLY A 564 8.09 9.95 -41.14
N GLU A 565 7.61 8.99 -41.93
CA GLU A 565 6.18 8.80 -42.19
C GLU A 565 5.49 7.89 -41.17
N ARG A 566 6.24 7.28 -40.24
CA ARG A 566 5.70 6.29 -39.30
C ARG A 566 5.44 6.89 -37.93
N TRP A 567 4.28 6.55 -37.37
CA TRP A 567 3.95 6.77 -35.97
C TRP A 567 4.44 5.61 -35.12
N VAL A 568 5.34 5.88 -34.17
CA VAL A 568 5.99 4.87 -33.33
C VAL A 568 5.65 5.14 -31.85
N PRO A 569 5.00 4.20 -31.15
CA PRO A 569 4.74 4.36 -29.71
C PRO A 569 6.03 4.12 -28.92
N THR A 570 6.38 5.06 -28.03
CA THR A 570 7.66 5.05 -27.29
C THR A 570 7.53 4.57 -25.85
N ALA A 571 6.34 4.74 -25.25
CA ALA A 571 6.00 4.25 -23.92
C ALA A 571 4.48 4.21 -23.76
N ALA A 572 3.99 3.30 -22.93
CA ALA A 572 2.59 3.25 -22.56
C ALA A 572 2.39 2.91 -21.07
N LEU A 573 1.38 3.53 -20.47
CA LEU A 573 0.74 3.09 -19.23
C LEU A 573 -0.55 2.37 -19.61
N PHE A 574 -0.82 1.21 -19.03
CA PHE A 574 -2.04 0.44 -19.30
C PHE A 574 -2.60 -0.17 -18.02
N TYR A 575 -3.93 -0.21 -17.88
CA TYR A 575 -4.64 -1.04 -16.91
C TYR A 575 -6.07 -1.33 -17.37
N GLU A 576 -6.64 -2.41 -16.84
CA GLU A 576 -8.07 -2.68 -16.94
C GLU A 576 -8.79 -2.15 -15.69
N ARG A 577 -9.95 -1.55 -15.88
CA ARG A 577 -10.83 -1.10 -14.79
C ARG A 577 -12.26 -1.34 -15.21
N ARG A 578 -12.84 -2.45 -14.77
CA ARG A 578 -14.23 -2.81 -15.06
C ARG A 578 -15.14 -2.24 -13.98
N TYR A 579 -16.31 -1.75 -14.37
CA TYR A 579 -17.34 -1.26 -13.44
C TYR A 579 -16.78 -0.29 -12.40
N ARG A 580 -15.95 0.68 -12.79
CA ARG A 580 -15.32 1.64 -11.85
C ARG A 580 -14.59 1.02 -10.65
N SER A 581 -14.17 -0.25 -10.73
CA SER A 581 -13.38 -0.95 -9.69
C SER A 581 -12.37 0.00 -9.06
N ALA A 582 -12.41 0.13 -7.74
CA ALA A 582 -11.51 1.03 -7.03
C ALA A 582 -10.07 0.54 -7.25
N THR A 583 -9.83 -0.76 -7.18
CA THR A 583 -8.53 -1.37 -7.39
C THR A 583 -8.24 -1.54 -8.88
N VAL A 584 -7.07 -1.07 -9.31
CA VAL A 584 -6.50 -1.23 -10.64
C VAL A 584 -5.10 -1.83 -10.55
N TYR A 585 -4.64 -2.40 -11.67
CA TYR A 585 -3.34 -3.07 -11.77
C TYR A 585 -2.56 -2.46 -12.94
N PRO A 586 -1.93 -1.29 -12.74
CA PRO A 586 -1.22 -0.58 -13.78
C PRO A 586 0.10 -1.27 -14.11
N ILE A 587 0.37 -1.33 -15.40
CA ILE A 587 1.65 -1.78 -15.95
C ILE A 587 2.25 -0.66 -16.78
N ARG A 588 3.57 -0.50 -16.69
CA ARG A 588 4.35 0.25 -17.67
C ARG A 588 4.80 -0.69 -18.78
N LEU A 589 4.77 -0.17 -20.00
CA LEU A 589 5.25 -0.85 -21.19
C LEU A 589 6.33 0.03 -21.84
N SER A 590 7.48 -0.58 -22.10
CA SER A 590 8.61 0.06 -22.78
C SER A 590 9.08 -0.73 -24.01
N LEU A 591 8.73 -2.02 -24.09
CA LEU A 591 9.01 -2.83 -25.27
C LEU A 591 8.10 -2.39 -26.42
N ARG A 592 8.69 -2.10 -27.58
CA ARG A 592 7.96 -1.60 -28.75
C ARG A 592 6.75 -2.46 -29.13
N SER A 593 6.90 -3.79 -29.16
CA SER A 593 5.79 -4.70 -29.53
C SER A 593 4.59 -4.61 -28.59
N ASP A 594 4.84 -4.39 -27.31
CA ASP A 594 3.79 -4.26 -26.29
C ASP A 594 3.10 -2.91 -26.42
N CYS A 595 3.86 -1.84 -26.63
CA CYS A 595 3.33 -0.50 -26.90
C CYS A 595 2.50 -0.45 -28.19
N GLU A 596 2.92 -1.13 -29.26
CA GLU A 596 2.16 -1.28 -30.52
C GLU A 596 0.83 -2.02 -30.29
N SER A 597 0.82 -3.01 -29.39
CA SER A 597 -0.41 -3.72 -29.02
C SER A 597 -1.40 -2.82 -28.28
N VAL A 598 -0.92 -1.93 -27.41
CA VAL A 598 -1.78 -0.94 -26.72
C VAL A 598 -2.23 0.19 -27.67
N LEU A 599 -1.40 0.57 -28.65
CA LEU A 599 -1.80 1.52 -29.69
C LEU A 599 -2.97 0.98 -30.54
N ASN A 600 -2.93 -0.31 -30.89
CA ASN A 600 -4.05 -0.96 -31.58
C ASN A 600 -5.33 -0.97 -30.72
N ASP A 601 -5.20 -1.17 -29.41
CA ASP A 601 -6.35 -1.03 -28.49
C ASP A 601 -6.94 0.38 -28.54
N PHE A 602 -6.11 1.43 -28.48
CA PHE A 602 -6.58 2.80 -28.58
C PHE A 602 -7.36 3.04 -29.88
N VAL A 603 -6.81 2.60 -31.02
CA VAL A 603 -7.45 2.70 -32.34
C VAL A 603 -8.83 2.05 -32.34
N VAL A 604 -8.96 0.87 -31.73
CA VAL A 604 -10.25 0.19 -31.57
C VAL A 604 -11.21 1.01 -30.70
N TYR A 605 -10.75 1.57 -29.58
CA TYR A 605 -11.60 2.38 -28.69
C TYR A 605 -12.07 3.67 -29.36
N PHE A 606 -11.20 4.32 -30.12
CA PHE A 606 -11.55 5.54 -30.83
C PHE A 606 -12.58 5.26 -31.93
N GLU A 607 -12.42 4.17 -32.69
CA GLU A 607 -13.41 3.76 -33.68
C GLU A 607 -14.75 3.33 -33.03
N LYS A 608 -14.69 2.67 -31.87
CA LYS A 608 -15.90 2.35 -31.09
C LYS A 608 -16.65 3.61 -30.67
N ALA A 609 -15.93 4.61 -30.15
CA ALA A 609 -16.52 5.88 -29.73
C ALA A 609 -17.21 6.59 -30.90
N ARG A 610 -16.56 6.57 -32.08
CA ARG A 610 -17.13 7.13 -33.31
C ARG A 610 -18.41 6.41 -33.74
N ARG A 611 -18.39 5.07 -33.77
CA ARG A 611 -19.57 4.27 -34.10
C ARG A 611 -20.72 4.50 -33.14
N HIS A 612 -20.43 4.58 -31.83
CA HIS A 612 -21.42 4.87 -30.81
C HIS A 612 -22.06 6.26 -31.02
N ALA A 613 -21.26 7.29 -31.29
CA ALA A 613 -21.76 8.63 -31.61
C ALA A 613 -22.66 8.67 -32.86
N GLU A 614 -22.46 7.73 -33.78
CA GLU A 614 -23.26 7.57 -35.00
C GLU A 614 -24.44 6.58 -34.84
N GLY A 615 -24.70 6.07 -33.63
CA GLY A 615 -25.76 5.07 -33.38
C GLY A 615 -25.51 3.70 -34.01
N ARG A 616 -24.26 3.39 -34.39
CA ARG A 616 -23.84 2.10 -34.97
C ARG A 616 -23.33 1.14 -33.89
N SER A 617 -23.36 -0.16 -34.20
CA SER A 617 -22.80 -1.19 -33.31
C SER A 617 -21.34 -0.92 -32.94
N GLU A 618 -21.04 -0.96 -31.64
CA GLU A 618 -19.70 -0.77 -31.08
C GLU A 618 -18.81 -2.00 -31.23
N VAL A 619 -19.26 -3.04 -31.93
CA VAL A 619 -18.43 -4.21 -32.25
C VAL A 619 -17.49 -3.85 -33.41
N VAL A 620 -16.22 -3.65 -33.07
CA VAL A 620 -15.15 -3.39 -34.05
C VAL A 620 -14.31 -4.65 -34.21
N ARG A 621 -14.35 -5.24 -35.41
CA ARG A 621 -13.49 -6.36 -35.83
C ARG A 621 -12.67 -5.88 -37.03
N LEU A 622 -11.36 -5.92 -36.89
CA LEU A 622 -10.41 -5.50 -37.93
C LEU A 622 -9.40 -6.62 -38.13
N SER A 623 -9.17 -7.02 -39.38
CA SER A 623 -8.02 -7.83 -39.77
C SER A 623 -6.71 -7.07 -39.54
N LYS A 624 -5.56 -7.75 -39.61
CA LYS A 624 -4.25 -7.09 -39.46
C LYS A 624 -4.03 -5.96 -40.47
N ARG A 625 -4.48 -6.14 -41.72
CA ARG A 625 -4.36 -5.13 -42.78
C ARG A 625 -5.28 -3.94 -42.51
N GLU A 626 -6.54 -4.19 -42.15
CA GLU A 626 -7.50 -3.13 -41.80
C GLU A 626 -7.06 -2.36 -40.56
N MET A 627 -6.49 -3.04 -39.55
CA MET A 627 -5.93 -2.41 -38.36
C MET A 627 -4.83 -1.41 -38.74
N HIS A 628 -3.91 -1.79 -39.62
CA HIS A 628 -2.84 -0.89 -40.06
C HIS A 628 -3.39 0.35 -40.77
N GLY A 629 -4.31 0.16 -41.73
CA GLY A 629 -4.92 1.28 -42.45
C GLY A 629 -5.74 2.21 -41.53
N THR A 630 -6.56 1.63 -40.66
CA THR A 630 -7.38 2.37 -39.68
C THR A 630 -6.50 3.18 -38.74
N ARG A 631 -5.40 2.59 -38.26
CA ARG A 631 -4.42 3.28 -37.42
C ARG A 631 -3.82 4.48 -38.14
N GLN A 632 -3.31 4.31 -39.36
CA GLN A 632 -2.68 5.43 -40.07
C GLN A 632 -3.66 6.58 -40.29
N ARG A 633 -4.90 6.26 -40.69
CA ARG A 633 -5.98 7.26 -40.86
C ARG A 633 -6.24 8.02 -39.56
N ILE A 634 -6.51 7.32 -38.46
CA ILE A 634 -6.85 7.95 -37.17
C ILE A 634 -5.67 8.79 -36.64
N LEU A 635 -4.44 8.29 -36.74
CA LEU A 635 -3.28 9.05 -36.25
C LEU A 635 -2.98 10.28 -37.12
N ALA A 636 -3.20 10.21 -38.44
CA ALA A 636 -3.08 11.37 -39.33
C ALA A 636 -4.19 12.41 -39.05
N GLU A 637 -5.42 11.95 -38.83
CA GLU A 637 -6.57 12.79 -38.45
C GLU A 637 -6.27 13.55 -37.15
N ILE A 638 -5.86 12.84 -36.09
CA ILE A 638 -5.50 13.45 -34.81
C ILE A 638 -4.33 14.43 -34.97
N ALA A 639 -3.32 14.09 -35.78
CA ALA A 639 -2.15 14.96 -35.99
C ALA A 639 -2.45 16.22 -36.81
N SER A 640 -3.57 16.26 -37.53
CA SER A 640 -3.99 17.40 -38.35
C SER A 640 -4.80 18.45 -37.58
N GLN A 641 -5.30 18.08 -36.40
CA GLN A 641 -5.94 18.98 -35.44
C GLN A 641 -4.90 19.68 -34.57
#